data_AF-V9GE85-F1
#
_entry.id   AF-V9GE85-F1
#
_cell.length_a   1.000
_cell.length_b   1.000
_cell.length_c   1.000
_cell.angle_alpha   90.00
_cell.angle_beta   90.00
_cell.angle_gamma   90.00
#
_symmetry.space_group_name_H-M   'P 1'
#
loop_
_entity.id
_entity.type
_entity.pdbx_description
1 polymer ?
#
loop_
_entity_poly.entity_id
_entity_poly.type
_entity_poly.pdbx_seq_one_letter_code
_entity_poly.pdbx_strand_id
1 'polypeptide(L)'
;MIMVVLVLTMISGISAYAAGIPNKEGYVQDKAGLFDQGQIKYLNKIAEGEFLNVYILTLPRLNGANPTDIANQTYAQWKLKNQDTLLLISLEDRSVEFNFNRPDLQKVLDDWSHHKGLGSGSVAITALLDTYFIPFAREGDFSKASASMINQVHRLGSVAAQATTSSEHEIMNPEPAPELETSSKFEPTMVNTNGLNQLLIRVPWLQIFVASAIIIFIGSVLLGWFKLRRLTRIQLQFAELTVRCNTAQEKVTNFREIVKGTTAEAVQEIYRVLTEQCAQAVDSKQELKKMNVFIFDYKNLNLNIHRYSSIRERIDHTVMNEESKLMVIEVAGQTSKDMAVKLNEELQMSRKRLDRKSTQTGFPLQKLYEELQQIESQMQRAIELNLFDPLESQRVLRIAEQRRAIIGQNIDEVDVFLQDHLAFQEKLEATHTEIRQIIESNHLNQIKVRPFERLEESRYEMKQSESYLRAGAMDEVRRHAERAHTQRAEALSLTQFQADLRSRNQTDLPDLKDQVQRFYEEHLLLNGILDSCRDRFKSRYWSTGEHELIRTQSMVTGINQNIADAERLTDDLIQDFEAARTRIDEGLSMMSKVRLALAQVRTELDKLDERLQRVRNDLASSEDVIIQHEETVSRSQIVTRSHMQVIDMPQFIWESIRTLYDRLSSTPYDLEHLELMAALISKNAEQFSFAVREIVRQKEEAERRIAQVERQYKQVARKAGRSFKKTSKSYLARVRDMLSEGLYTEAIYELQQIDDYMRRVASDIQQQEIIEQQRRAAIETQRTAVAMKRAADQISKSSRSGISSSFSQSNRSSNPSHSGVSPDSSSSKGSSTGKSSWSGNSNSNNSSGGSKW
;
A
#
# COMPACT_ATOMS: atom_id res chain seq x y z
N MET A 1 -17.63 59.47 2.66
CA MET A 1 -16.39 58.67 2.75
C MET A 1 -16.51 57.47 3.71
N ILE A 2 -17.69 56.84 3.82
CA ILE A 2 -17.91 55.57 4.55
C ILE A 2 -18.40 54.47 3.59
N MET A 3 -18.91 54.84 2.41
CA MET A 3 -19.44 53.90 1.43
C MET A 3 -18.37 53.24 0.53
N VAL A 4 -17.15 53.78 0.46
CA VAL A 4 -16.03 53.19 -0.32
C VAL A 4 -15.25 52.16 0.49
N VAL A 5 -15.32 52.20 1.83
CA VAL A 5 -14.66 51.21 2.70
C VAL A 5 -15.51 49.94 2.85
N LEU A 6 -16.84 50.02 2.71
CA LEU A 6 -17.74 48.85 2.81
C LEU A 6 -17.74 47.97 1.55
N VAL A 7 -17.37 48.53 0.39
CA VAL A 7 -17.26 47.79 -0.88
C VAL A 7 -15.89 47.12 -1.02
N LEU A 8 -14.87 47.59 -0.29
CA LEU A 8 -13.52 46.99 -0.31
C LEU A 8 -13.34 45.83 0.68
N THR A 9 -14.22 45.67 1.67
CA THR A 9 -14.19 44.53 2.63
C THR A 9 -15.01 43.33 2.19
N MET A 10 -15.74 43.41 1.07
CA MET A 10 -16.55 42.31 0.52
C MET A 10 -15.85 41.50 -0.58
N ILE A 11 -14.56 41.77 -0.87
CA ILE A 11 -13.76 41.05 -1.89
C ILE A 11 -12.76 40.06 -1.25
N SER A 12 -12.67 39.98 0.08
CA SER A 12 -11.78 39.06 0.78
C SER A 12 -12.54 37.87 1.35
N GLY A 13 -12.99 36.97 0.48
CA GLY A 13 -13.73 35.78 0.91
C GLY A 13 -14.05 34.80 -0.21
N ILE A 14 -13.21 34.68 -1.23
CA ILE A 14 -13.23 33.49 -2.07
C ILE A 14 -12.51 32.41 -1.26
N SER A 15 -13.23 31.77 -0.36
CA SER A 15 -12.86 30.44 0.12
C SER A 15 -12.81 29.57 -1.13
N ALA A 16 -11.60 29.16 -1.53
CA ALA A 16 -11.44 28.08 -2.48
C ALA A 16 -12.22 26.88 -1.91
N TYR A 17 -13.35 26.55 -2.54
CA TYR A 17 -14.06 25.31 -2.25
C TYR A 17 -13.12 24.18 -2.64
N ALA A 18 -12.48 23.56 -1.64
CA ALA A 18 -11.90 22.24 -1.80
C ALA A 18 -13.00 21.33 -2.36
N ALA A 19 -12.73 20.61 -3.45
CA ALA A 19 -13.64 19.58 -3.94
C ALA A 19 -13.83 18.60 -2.78
N GLY A 20 -15.03 18.57 -2.20
CA GLY A 20 -15.32 17.69 -1.09
C GLY A 20 -15.19 16.25 -1.57
N ILE A 21 -14.21 15.52 -1.04
CA ILE A 21 -14.08 14.08 -1.28
C ILE A 21 -15.40 13.43 -0.84
N PRO A 22 -16.09 12.70 -1.74
CA PRO A 22 -17.39 12.13 -1.44
C PRO A 22 -17.30 11.06 -0.34
N ASN A 23 -18.42 10.84 0.35
CA ASN A 23 -18.52 9.75 1.31
C ASN A 23 -18.47 8.39 0.59
N LYS A 24 -17.87 7.40 1.25
CA LYS A 24 -17.72 6.04 0.73
C LYS A 24 -19.09 5.38 0.51
N GLU A 25 -19.46 5.14 -0.75
CA GLU A 25 -20.66 4.41 -1.18
C GLU A 25 -20.27 3.35 -2.23
N GLY A 26 -20.27 2.07 -1.85
CA GLY A 26 -19.89 0.96 -2.74
C GLY A 26 -18.40 0.94 -3.12
N TYR A 27 -18.06 0.15 -4.16
CA TYR A 27 -16.71 0.08 -4.72
C TYR A 27 -16.49 1.15 -5.78
N VAL A 28 -17.53 1.57 -6.51
CA VAL A 28 -17.44 2.56 -7.59
C VAL A 28 -18.26 3.80 -7.28
N GLN A 29 -17.60 4.95 -7.22
CA GLN A 29 -18.23 6.26 -7.12
C GLN A 29 -17.90 7.10 -8.35
N ASP A 30 -18.91 7.31 -9.17
CA ASP A 30 -18.80 8.13 -10.37
C ASP A 30 -19.30 9.55 -10.13
N LYS A 31 -18.41 10.52 -9.87
CA LYS A 31 -18.77 11.94 -9.78
C LYS A 31 -18.50 12.70 -11.08
N ALA A 32 -17.75 12.11 -12.00
CA ALA A 32 -17.45 12.68 -13.31
C ALA A 32 -18.52 12.35 -14.38
N GLY A 33 -19.40 11.37 -14.13
CA GLY A 33 -20.35 10.88 -15.12
C GLY A 33 -19.66 10.05 -16.22
N LEU A 34 -18.58 9.36 -15.86
CA LEU A 34 -17.77 8.51 -16.74
C LEU A 34 -18.41 7.16 -17.03
N PHE A 35 -19.32 6.70 -16.19
CA PHE A 35 -19.91 5.36 -16.25
C PHE A 35 -21.44 5.43 -16.27
N ASP A 36 -22.06 4.65 -17.15
CA ASP A 36 -23.50 4.42 -17.08
C ASP A 36 -23.88 3.45 -15.94
N GLN A 37 -25.16 3.32 -15.63
CA GLN A 37 -25.63 2.46 -14.53
C GLN A 37 -25.30 0.97 -14.73
N GLY A 38 -25.22 0.50 -15.97
CA GLY A 38 -24.83 -0.87 -16.30
C GLY A 38 -23.34 -1.12 -16.03
N GLN A 39 -22.50 -0.18 -16.45
CA GLN A 39 -21.06 -0.17 -16.21
C GLN A 39 -20.74 -0.08 -14.72
N ILE A 40 -21.42 0.80 -13.96
CA ILE A 40 -21.26 0.90 -12.50
C ILE A 40 -21.59 -0.43 -11.83
N LYS A 41 -22.68 -1.12 -12.23
CA LYS A 41 -23.04 -2.44 -11.69
C LYS A 41 -21.99 -3.50 -12.02
N TYR A 42 -21.51 -3.50 -13.26
CA TYR A 42 -20.47 -4.43 -13.70
C TYR A 42 -19.16 -4.22 -12.95
N LEU A 43 -18.67 -2.97 -12.86
CA LEU A 43 -17.45 -2.62 -12.16
C LEU A 43 -17.55 -2.92 -10.67
N ASN A 44 -18.66 -2.60 -10.00
CA ASN A 44 -18.87 -3.00 -8.60
C ASN A 44 -18.82 -4.52 -8.39
N LYS A 45 -19.27 -5.32 -9.37
CA LYS A 45 -19.25 -6.78 -9.27
C LYS A 45 -17.83 -7.36 -9.39
N ILE A 46 -16.98 -6.77 -10.23
CA ILE A 46 -15.62 -7.27 -10.46
C ILE A 46 -14.59 -6.62 -9.54
N ALA A 47 -14.92 -5.51 -8.88
CA ALA A 47 -14.06 -4.77 -7.96
C ALA A 47 -13.78 -5.50 -6.64
N GLU A 48 -14.65 -6.43 -6.25
CA GLU A 48 -14.44 -7.30 -5.09
C GLU A 48 -13.61 -8.51 -5.51
N GLY A 49 -12.48 -8.73 -4.84
CA GLY A 49 -11.56 -9.82 -5.12
C GLY A 49 -11.22 -10.61 -3.86
N GLU A 50 -10.82 -11.87 -4.05
CA GLU A 50 -10.48 -12.79 -2.94
C GLU A 50 -9.32 -12.28 -2.07
N PHE A 51 -8.37 -11.54 -2.67
CA PHE A 51 -7.16 -11.07 -1.99
C PHE A 51 -7.03 -9.55 -1.92
N LEU A 52 -7.73 -8.83 -2.79
CA LEU A 52 -7.70 -7.37 -2.91
C LEU A 52 -9.07 -6.85 -3.37
N ASN A 53 -9.50 -5.74 -2.79
CA ASN A 53 -10.63 -4.96 -3.26
C ASN A 53 -10.15 -3.72 -4.00
N VAL A 54 -10.81 -3.35 -5.09
CA VAL A 54 -10.48 -2.18 -5.90
C VAL A 54 -11.59 -1.14 -5.79
N TYR A 55 -11.28 0.00 -5.19
CA TYR A 55 -12.19 1.14 -5.12
C TYR A 55 -11.91 2.10 -6.27
N ILE A 56 -12.95 2.60 -6.92
CA ILE A 56 -12.86 3.52 -8.04
C ILE A 56 -13.55 4.83 -7.66
N LEU A 57 -12.83 5.93 -7.80
CA LEU A 57 -13.36 7.27 -7.62
C LEU A 57 -13.12 8.07 -8.90
N THR A 58 -14.18 8.53 -9.54
CA THR A 58 -14.06 9.50 -10.63
C THR A 58 -14.39 10.90 -10.12
N LEU A 59 -13.58 11.88 -10.52
CA LEU A 59 -13.79 13.29 -10.24
C LEU A 59 -13.80 14.07 -11.56
N PRO A 60 -14.67 15.07 -11.71
CA PRO A 60 -14.65 15.91 -12.90
C PRO A 60 -13.32 16.67 -13.01
N ARG A 61 -12.78 17.17 -11.88
CA ARG A 61 -11.51 17.90 -11.81
C ARG A 61 -10.93 17.93 -10.39
N LEU A 62 -9.63 18.15 -10.27
CA LEU A 62 -8.88 18.23 -9.00
C LEU A 62 -8.69 19.65 -8.46
N ASN A 63 -9.19 20.68 -9.18
CA ASN A 63 -9.06 22.09 -8.80
C ASN A 63 -7.59 22.54 -8.53
N GLY A 64 -6.62 21.98 -9.26
CA GLY A 64 -5.20 22.30 -9.10
C GLY A 64 -4.48 21.62 -7.93
N ALA A 65 -5.17 20.75 -7.17
CA ALA A 65 -4.54 19.90 -6.18
C ALA A 65 -3.70 18.79 -6.85
N ASN A 66 -2.65 18.35 -6.18
CA ASN A 66 -1.85 17.22 -6.66
C ASN A 66 -2.71 15.93 -6.63
N PRO A 67 -2.81 15.18 -7.75
CA PRO A 67 -3.56 13.92 -7.80
C PRO A 67 -3.18 12.93 -6.69
N THR A 68 -1.89 12.82 -6.38
CA THR A 68 -1.37 11.93 -5.34
C THR A 68 -1.87 12.33 -3.95
N ASP A 69 -1.92 13.63 -3.64
CA ASP A 69 -2.40 14.14 -2.35
C ASP A 69 -3.89 13.86 -2.16
N ILE A 70 -4.69 14.06 -3.22
CA ILE A 70 -6.12 13.77 -3.20
C ILE A 70 -6.37 12.25 -3.05
N ALA A 71 -5.58 11.42 -3.72
CA ALA A 71 -5.67 9.97 -3.59
C ALA A 71 -5.33 9.51 -2.15
N ASN A 72 -4.25 10.02 -1.56
CA ASN A 72 -3.87 9.73 -0.17
C ASN A 72 -4.93 10.20 0.83
N GLN A 73 -5.47 11.41 0.64
CA GLN A 73 -6.53 11.95 1.48
C GLN A 73 -7.82 11.13 1.36
N THR A 74 -8.17 10.69 0.15
CA THR A 74 -9.33 9.82 -0.09
C THR A 74 -9.14 8.46 0.58
N TYR A 75 -7.96 7.86 0.43
CA TYR A 75 -7.61 6.58 1.07
C TYR A 75 -7.76 6.66 2.60
N ALA A 76 -7.29 7.75 3.21
CA ALA A 76 -7.42 8.01 4.64
C ALA A 76 -8.87 8.28 5.07
N GLN A 77 -9.60 9.13 4.33
CA GLN A 77 -10.99 9.49 4.63
C GLN A 77 -11.93 8.28 4.52
N TRP A 78 -11.69 7.41 3.54
CA TRP A 78 -12.46 6.17 3.34
C TRP A 78 -12.02 5.02 4.26
N LYS A 79 -10.97 5.23 5.06
CA LYS A 79 -10.39 4.24 5.99
C LYS A 79 -10.08 2.91 5.29
N LEU A 80 -9.50 2.99 4.10
CA LEU A 80 -9.11 1.82 3.32
C LEU A 80 -8.00 1.04 4.03
N LYS A 81 -8.10 -0.28 4.04
CA LYS A 81 -7.17 -1.21 4.73
C LYS A 81 -6.14 -1.78 3.76
N ASN A 82 -5.22 -2.60 4.26
CA ASN A 82 -4.15 -3.22 3.46
C ASN A 82 -4.65 -4.12 2.32
N GLN A 83 -5.89 -4.62 2.39
CA GLN A 83 -6.53 -5.38 1.31
C GLN A 83 -7.26 -4.49 0.29
N ASP A 84 -7.28 -3.18 0.50
CA ASP A 84 -8.02 -2.23 -0.33
C ASP A 84 -7.04 -1.38 -1.15
N THR A 85 -7.38 -1.22 -2.43
CA THR A 85 -6.67 -0.37 -3.39
C THR A 85 -7.61 0.70 -3.92
N LEU A 86 -7.08 1.87 -4.30
CA LEU A 86 -7.83 3.00 -4.82
C LEU A 86 -7.34 3.36 -6.22
N LEU A 87 -8.26 3.42 -7.17
CA LEU A 87 -8.10 3.97 -8.51
C LEU A 87 -8.86 5.29 -8.60
N LEU A 88 -8.13 6.40 -8.67
CA LEU A 88 -8.69 7.73 -8.80
C LEU A 88 -8.53 8.23 -10.24
N ILE A 89 -9.63 8.69 -10.85
CA ILE A 89 -9.66 9.16 -12.25
C ILE A 89 -10.15 10.61 -12.26
N SER A 90 -9.33 11.54 -12.75
CA SER A 90 -9.75 12.93 -13.01
C SER A 90 -9.97 13.16 -14.50
N LEU A 91 -11.19 13.50 -14.87
CA LEU A 91 -11.59 13.65 -16.27
C LEU A 91 -10.97 14.89 -16.93
N GLU A 92 -11.15 16.08 -16.35
CA GLU A 92 -10.63 17.33 -16.92
C GLU A 92 -9.10 17.40 -16.86
N ASP A 93 -8.47 16.86 -15.81
CA ASP A 93 -7.01 16.86 -15.67
C ASP A 93 -6.33 15.75 -16.48
N ARG A 94 -7.13 14.85 -17.08
CA ARG A 94 -6.70 13.65 -17.81
C ARG A 94 -5.65 12.85 -17.05
N SER A 95 -5.87 12.66 -15.75
CA SER A 95 -4.91 12.02 -14.86
C SER A 95 -5.55 10.87 -14.08
N VAL A 96 -4.83 9.76 -13.97
CA VAL A 96 -5.23 8.58 -13.18
C VAL A 96 -4.17 8.32 -12.13
N GLU A 97 -4.61 7.97 -10.93
CA GLU A 97 -3.76 7.63 -9.79
C GLU A 97 -4.16 6.28 -9.22
N PHE A 98 -3.17 5.46 -8.90
CA PHE A 98 -3.37 4.17 -8.23
C PHE A 98 -2.64 4.15 -6.90
N ASN A 99 -3.37 3.78 -5.84
CA ASN A 99 -2.90 3.95 -4.47
C ASN A 99 -3.26 2.74 -3.59
N PHE A 100 -2.30 2.24 -2.81
CA PHE A 100 -2.49 1.11 -1.91
C PHE A 100 -1.48 1.10 -0.76
N ASN A 101 -1.75 0.36 0.30
CA ASN A 101 -0.85 0.20 1.45
C ASN A 101 -0.55 -1.28 1.71
N ARG A 102 0.29 -1.88 0.85
CA ARG A 102 0.61 -3.32 0.89
C ARG A 102 2.03 -3.58 0.34
N PRO A 103 3.05 -3.78 1.20
CA PRO A 103 4.44 -3.92 0.77
C PRO A 103 4.73 -5.15 -0.10
N ASP A 104 4.03 -6.26 0.13
CA ASP A 104 4.11 -7.49 -0.67
C ASP A 104 3.55 -7.30 -2.08
N LEU A 105 2.44 -6.57 -2.24
CA LEU A 105 1.92 -6.18 -3.55
C LEU A 105 2.91 -5.28 -4.30
N GLN A 106 3.54 -4.33 -3.61
CA GLN A 106 4.57 -3.48 -4.20
C GLN A 106 5.73 -4.32 -4.72
N LYS A 107 6.20 -5.32 -3.95
CA LYS A 107 7.29 -6.20 -4.36
C LYS A 107 6.94 -7.01 -5.61
N VAL A 108 5.76 -7.63 -5.66
CA VAL A 108 5.29 -8.38 -6.84
C VAL A 108 5.15 -7.46 -8.06
N LEU A 109 4.72 -6.22 -7.86
CA LEU A 109 4.60 -5.23 -8.91
C LEU A 109 5.97 -4.76 -9.43
N ASP A 110 6.92 -4.54 -8.53
CA ASP A 110 8.30 -4.19 -8.88
C ASP A 110 8.96 -5.32 -9.67
N ASP A 111 8.76 -6.57 -9.25
CA ASP A 111 9.23 -7.75 -9.97
C ASP A 111 8.58 -7.82 -11.36
N TRP A 112 7.26 -7.67 -11.46
CA TRP A 112 6.55 -7.62 -12.74
C TRP A 112 7.10 -6.54 -13.68
N SER A 113 7.36 -5.33 -13.15
CA SER A 113 7.90 -4.21 -13.90
C SER A 113 9.33 -4.46 -14.38
N HIS A 114 10.18 -5.05 -13.53
CA HIS A 114 11.53 -5.43 -13.88
C HIS A 114 11.59 -6.47 -15.01
N HIS A 115 10.69 -7.46 -15.03
CA HIS A 115 10.59 -8.42 -16.14
C HIS A 115 10.18 -7.77 -17.47
N LYS A 116 9.63 -6.55 -17.44
CA LYS A 116 9.31 -5.73 -18.62
C LYS A 116 10.41 -4.73 -18.98
N GLY A 117 11.52 -4.72 -18.25
CA GLY A 117 12.62 -3.76 -18.44
C GLY A 117 12.32 -2.35 -17.89
N LEU A 118 11.39 -2.23 -16.94
CA LEU A 118 10.95 -0.98 -16.32
C LEU A 118 11.46 -0.86 -14.88
N GLY A 119 11.24 0.30 -14.23
CA GLY A 119 11.74 0.62 -12.88
C GLY A 119 10.84 0.14 -11.73
N SER A 120 11.26 0.38 -10.48
CA SER A 120 10.54 -0.02 -9.25
C SER A 120 9.82 1.15 -8.55
N GLY A 121 9.02 0.84 -7.53
CA GLY A 121 8.28 1.82 -6.73
C GLY A 121 7.11 2.45 -7.50
N SER A 122 7.03 3.78 -7.47
CA SER A 122 6.01 4.53 -8.22
C SER A 122 6.13 4.36 -9.74
N VAL A 123 7.33 4.06 -10.24
CA VAL A 123 7.56 3.77 -11.67
C VAL A 123 6.87 2.48 -12.08
N ALA A 124 6.90 1.45 -11.22
CA ALA A 124 6.22 0.18 -11.49
C ALA A 124 4.69 0.34 -11.51
N ILE A 125 4.15 1.19 -10.63
CA ILE A 125 2.72 1.56 -10.63
C ILE A 125 2.34 2.33 -11.88
N THR A 126 3.16 3.29 -12.29
CA THR A 126 2.95 4.07 -13.52
C THR A 126 2.97 3.16 -14.75
N ALA A 127 3.93 2.24 -14.82
CA ALA A 127 4.02 1.24 -15.88
C ALA A 127 2.78 0.32 -15.96
N LEU A 128 2.20 -0.03 -14.81
CA LEU A 128 0.97 -0.81 -14.75
C LEU A 128 -0.20 -0.03 -15.37
N LEU A 129 -0.36 1.24 -14.99
CA LEU A 129 -1.37 2.13 -15.54
C LEU A 129 -1.18 2.32 -17.04
N ASP A 130 0.05 2.58 -17.49
CA ASP A 130 0.39 2.77 -18.91
C ASP A 130 0.11 1.53 -19.77
N THR A 131 0.21 0.33 -19.17
CA THR A 131 -0.01 -0.93 -19.88
C THR A 131 -1.49 -1.33 -19.93
N TYR A 132 -2.23 -1.15 -18.84
CA TYR A 132 -3.59 -1.74 -18.69
C TYR A 132 -4.72 -0.72 -18.65
N PHE A 133 -4.45 0.54 -18.29
CA PHE A 133 -5.48 1.57 -18.17
C PHE A 133 -5.43 2.58 -19.33
N ILE A 134 -4.25 3.17 -19.58
CA ILE A 134 -4.07 4.27 -20.54
C ILE A 134 -4.50 3.93 -21.98
N PRO A 135 -4.23 2.73 -22.55
CA PRO A 135 -4.64 2.43 -23.92
C PRO A 135 -6.15 2.57 -24.14
N PHE A 136 -6.96 2.03 -23.23
CA PHE A 136 -8.42 2.12 -23.32
C PHE A 136 -8.96 3.51 -22.94
N ALA A 137 -8.30 4.20 -21.99
CA ALA A 137 -8.68 5.56 -21.61
C ALA A 137 -8.48 6.56 -22.78
N ARG A 138 -7.45 6.37 -23.62
CA ARG A 138 -7.24 7.17 -24.84
C ARG A 138 -8.33 6.98 -25.89
N GLU A 139 -8.93 5.81 -25.95
CA GLU A 139 -10.08 5.49 -26.81
C GLU A 139 -11.41 6.02 -26.23
N GLY A 140 -11.39 6.59 -25.02
CA GLY A 140 -12.59 7.06 -24.31
C GLY A 140 -13.37 5.96 -23.59
N ASP A 141 -12.89 4.72 -23.59
CA ASP A 141 -13.54 3.58 -22.93
C ASP A 141 -13.01 3.39 -21.51
N PHE A 142 -13.42 4.28 -20.60
CA PHE A 142 -13.02 4.26 -19.19
C PHE A 142 -13.54 3.04 -18.43
N SER A 143 -14.66 2.46 -18.87
CA SER A 143 -15.21 1.25 -18.26
C SER A 143 -14.30 0.06 -18.53
N LYS A 144 -13.87 -0.12 -19.79
CA LYS A 144 -12.91 -1.16 -20.16
C LYS A 144 -11.53 -0.92 -19.58
N ALA A 145 -11.07 0.34 -19.52
CA ALA A 145 -9.83 0.74 -18.85
C ALA A 145 -9.84 0.30 -17.37
N SER A 146 -10.91 0.64 -16.66
CA SER A 146 -11.08 0.29 -15.25
C SER A 146 -11.18 -1.23 -15.04
N ALA A 147 -11.93 -1.93 -15.89
CA ALA A 147 -12.06 -3.39 -15.80
C ALA A 147 -10.74 -4.12 -16.09
N SER A 148 -9.95 -3.64 -17.05
CA SER A 148 -8.62 -4.19 -17.35
C SER A 148 -7.68 -4.02 -16.14
N MET A 149 -7.68 -2.84 -15.54
CA MET A 149 -6.90 -2.55 -14.33
C MET A 149 -7.30 -3.45 -13.16
N ILE A 150 -8.60 -3.59 -12.87
CA ILE A 150 -9.11 -4.45 -11.78
C ILE A 150 -8.65 -5.90 -11.96
N ASN A 151 -8.81 -6.46 -13.16
CA ASN A 151 -8.43 -7.83 -13.45
C ASN A 151 -6.93 -8.06 -13.24
N GLN A 152 -6.10 -7.09 -13.61
CA GLN A 152 -4.65 -7.20 -13.43
C GLN A 152 -4.25 -7.07 -11.95
N VAL A 153 -4.86 -6.15 -11.21
CA VAL A 153 -4.64 -6.01 -9.76
C VAL A 153 -5.00 -7.30 -9.03
N HIS A 154 -6.10 -7.95 -9.39
CA HIS A 154 -6.49 -9.24 -8.80
C HIS A 154 -5.49 -10.36 -9.09
N ARG A 155 -4.93 -10.41 -10.31
CA ARG A 155 -3.87 -11.36 -10.67
C ARG A 155 -2.59 -11.13 -9.87
N LEU A 156 -2.18 -9.88 -9.68
CA LEU A 156 -0.99 -9.56 -8.88
C LEU A 156 -1.25 -9.83 -7.38
N GLY A 157 -2.46 -9.57 -6.91
CA GLY A 157 -2.90 -9.84 -5.54
C GLY A 157 -2.87 -11.32 -5.17
N SER A 158 -3.23 -12.22 -6.09
CA SER A 158 -3.16 -13.67 -5.85
C SER A 158 -1.73 -14.19 -5.78
N VAL A 159 -0.84 -13.66 -6.63
CA VAL A 159 0.61 -13.96 -6.56
C VAL A 159 1.22 -13.47 -5.25
N ALA A 160 0.88 -12.25 -4.82
CA ALA A 160 1.33 -11.70 -3.54
C ALA A 160 0.84 -12.55 -2.34
N ALA A 161 -0.41 -13.01 -2.36
CA ALA A 161 -0.95 -13.88 -1.32
C ALA A 161 -0.21 -15.23 -1.24
N GLN A 162 0.15 -15.84 -2.37
CA GLN A 162 0.92 -17.09 -2.42
C GLN A 162 2.37 -16.93 -1.94
N ALA A 163 2.97 -15.75 -2.13
CA ALA A 163 4.30 -15.43 -1.60
C ALA A 163 4.31 -15.29 -0.07
N THR A 164 3.17 -14.97 0.54
CA THR A 164 3.06 -14.71 1.99
C THR A 164 2.74 -15.98 2.79
N THR A 165 2.02 -16.94 2.21
CA THR A 165 1.65 -18.22 2.86
C THR A 165 2.79 -19.24 2.99
N SER A 166 3.96 -18.95 2.41
CA SER A 166 5.16 -19.81 2.50
C SER A 166 6.01 -19.53 3.74
N SER A 167 5.60 -18.61 4.61
CA SER A 167 6.45 -18.12 5.70
C SER A 167 5.65 -17.69 6.94
N GLU A 168 4.83 -18.56 7.54
CA GLU A 168 4.49 -18.43 8.97
C GLU A 168 3.83 -19.69 9.55
N HIS A 169 4.57 -20.34 10.45
CA HIS A 169 4.10 -21.38 11.37
C HIS A 169 3.85 -20.70 12.73
N GLU A 170 2.61 -20.77 13.22
CA GLU A 170 2.22 -20.94 14.64
C GLU A 170 2.65 -19.89 15.70
N ILE A 171 1.73 -19.01 16.12
CA ILE A 171 1.43 -18.74 17.55
C ILE A 171 -0.09 -18.51 17.73
N MET A 172 -0.66 -19.26 18.65
CA MET A 172 -2.09 -19.36 19.03
C MET A 172 -2.48 -18.36 20.15
N ASN A 173 -3.79 -18.06 20.19
CA ASN A 173 -4.66 -17.68 21.34
C ASN A 173 -4.85 -16.19 21.73
N PRO A 174 -6.01 -15.82 22.36
CA PRO A 174 -7.40 -16.22 22.09
C PRO A 174 -8.40 -15.04 22.03
N GLU A 175 -9.59 -15.37 21.50
CA GLU A 175 -10.86 -14.62 21.49
C GLU A 175 -11.40 -14.30 22.91
N PRO A 176 -12.22 -13.23 23.07
CA PRO A 176 -13.64 -13.51 23.30
C PRO A 176 -14.64 -12.57 22.61
N ALA A 177 -15.85 -13.12 22.47
CA ALA A 177 -17.06 -12.68 21.78
C ALA A 177 -17.65 -11.30 22.13
N PRO A 178 -18.57 -10.77 21.30
CA PRO A 178 -19.58 -9.80 21.72
C PRO A 178 -20.96 -10.46 21.88
N GLU A 179 -21.58 -10.28 23.04
CA GLU A 179 -23.02 -10.42 23.23
C GLU A 179 -23.74 -9.07 23.12
N LEU A 180 -24.97 -9.19 22.60
CA LEU A 180 -26.06 -8.24 22.46
C LEU A 180 -26.23 -7.19 23.58
N GLU A 181 -26.69 -5.98 23.22
CA GLU A 181 -28.09 -5.56 23.44
C GLU A 181 -28.32 -4.04 23.20
N THR A 182 -29.37 -3.77 22.41
CA THR A 182 -30.46 -2.80 22.62
C THR A 182 -30.27 -1.26 22.67
N SER A 183 -31.19 -0.62 21.93
CA SER A 183 -32.07 0.49 22.36
C SER A 183 -31.63 1.97 22.25
N SER A 184 -32.48 2.69 21.50
CA SER A 184 -33.08 3.99 21.83
C SER A 184 -32.23 5.27 21.86
N LYS A 185 -32.27 5.96 20.72
CA LYS A 185 -32.90 7.29 20.53
C LYS A 185 -33.39 7.98 21.82
N PHE A 186 -32.81 9.12 22.21
CA PHE A 186 -33.52 10.36 22.57
C PHE A 186 -32.52 11.51 22.82
N GLU A 187 -32.86 12.67 22.24
CA GLU A 187 -32.54 14.07 22.56
C GLU A 187 -31.17 14.52 23.13
N PRO A 188 -30.62 15.64 22.62
CA PRO A 188 -29.86 16.56 23.43
C PRO A 188 -30.78 17.63 24.03
N THR A 189 -30.84 17.62 25.36
CA THR A 189 -31.40 18.65 26.22
C THR A 189 -30.57 19.95 26.14
N MET A 190 -31.32 21.03 26.32
CA MET A 190 -30.96 22.44 26.43
C MET A 190 -29.89 22.79 27.50
N VAL A 191 -29.86 24.09 27.79
CA VAL A 191 -29.33 24.84 28.94
C VAL A 191 -27.87 25.31 28.75
N ASN A 192 -27.46 26.52 29.10
CA ASN A 192 -27.98 27.43 30.12
C ASN A 192 -27.29 28.81 30.04
N THR A 193 -27.98 29.84 30.49
CA THR A 193 -27.51 30.76 31.57
C THR A 193 -28.76 31.53 32.02
N ASN A 194 -29.38 31.21 33.16
CA ASN A 194 -29.02 31.61 34.54
C ASN A 194 -28.69 33.11 34.61
N GLY A 195 -29.27 33.94 35.47
CA GLY A 195 -29.88 33.72 36.77
C GLY A 195 -29.41 34.87 37.69
N LEU A 196 -30.25 35.28 38.65
CA LEU A 196 -29.97 36.01 39.91
C LEU A 196 -31.25 36.76 40.29
N ASN A 197 -32.03 36.25 41.24
CA ASN A 197 -31.92 36.44 42.69
C ASN A 197 -32.50 37.77 43.20
N GLN A 198 -33.57 37.60 44.00
CA GLN A 198 -33.75 38.14 45.36
C GLN A 198 -33.58 39.66 45.58
N LEU A 199 -34.69 40.33 45.92
CA LEU A 199 -34.98 40.71 47.31
C LEU A 199 -36.38 41.36 47.44
N LEU A 200 -37.15 40.77 48.36
CA LEU A 200 -38.25 41.31 49.16
C LEU A 200 -38.53 42.82 49.08
N ILE A 201 -39.79 43.21 48.86
CA ILE A 201 -40.56 44.14 49.70
C ILE A 201 -42.06 43.81 49.55
N ARG A 202 -42.74 43.62 50.70
CA ARG A 202 -44.17 43.32 50.87
C ARG A 202 -45.06 44.39 50.25
N VAL A 203 -45.93 44.03 49.32
CA VAL A 203 -47.10 44.83 48.88
C VAL A 203 -48.26 43.87 48.59
N PRO A 204 -49.51 44.18 48.97
CA PRO A 204 -50.58 43.20 48.97
C PRO A 204 -51.01 42.74 47.56
N TRP A 205 -50.46 41.59 47.12
CA TRP A 205 -50.93 40.53 46.19
C TRP A 205 -52.21 40.78 45.37
N LEU A 206 -53.33 41.22 45.94
CA LEU A 206 -54.63 41.20 45.28
C LEU A 206 -54.79 42.24 44.14
N GLN A 207 -54.02 43.33 44.14
CA GLN A 207 -54.17 44.40 43.12
C GLN A 207 -53.28 44.20 41.88
N ILE A 208 -52.15 43.49 42.01
CA ILE A 208 -51.24 43.22 40.87
C ILE A 208 -51.84 42.16 39.94
N PHE A 209 -52.53 41.14 40.47
CA PHE A 209 -53.19 40.13 39.64
C PHE A 209 -54.24 40.74 38.71
N VAL A 210 -55.03 41.70 39.21
CA VAL A 210 -56.09 42.36 38.40
C VAL A 210 -55.49 43.26 37.32
N ALA A 211 -54.49 44.07 37.65
CA ALA A 211 -53.80 44.93 36.67
C ALA A 211 -53.06 44.11 35.60
N SER A 212 -52.40 43.00 35.99
CA SER A 212 -51.75 42.09 35.04
C SER A 212 -52.75 41.38 34.14
N ALA A 213 -53.91 40.98 34.66
CA ALA A 213 -54.95 40.32 33.89
C ALA A 213 -55.53 41.25 32.81
N ILE A 214 -55.71 42.55 33.11
CA ILE A 214 -56.20 43.54 32.14
C ILE A 214 -55.17 43.77 31.03
N ILE A 215 -53.88 43.90 31.35
CA ILE A 215 -52.83 44.10 30.34
C ILE A 215 -52.68 42.85 29.45
N ILE A 216 -52.73 41.66 30.03
CA ILE A 216 -52.73 40.39 29.27
C ILE A 216 -53.97 40.30 28.39
N PHE A 217 -55.14 40.72 28.88
CA PHE A 217 -56.37 40.75 28.10
C PHE A 217 -56.28 41.73 26.91
N ILE A 218 -55.83 42.96 27.12
CA ILE A 218 -55.64 43.95 26.04
C ILE A 218 -54.57 43.48 25.04
N GLY A 219 -53.44 42.96 25.53
CA GLY A 219 -52.37 42.41 24.70
C GLY A 219 -52.87 41.26 23.83
N SER A 220 -53.69 40.38 24.40
CA SER A 220 -54.34 39.31 23.64
C SER A 220 -55.24 39.90 22.55
N VAL A 221 -56.19 40.80 22.86
CA VAL A 221 -57.10 41.42 21.87
C VAL A 221 -56.33 42.02 20.69
N LEU A 222 -55.25 42.76 20.96
CA LEU A 222 -54.40 43.38 19.93
C LEU A 222 -53.71 42.32 19.04
N LEU A 223 -53.12 41.28 19.64
CA LEU A 223 -52.51 40.16 18.90
C LEU A 223 -53.52 39.45 18.00
N GLY A 224 -54.75 39.27 18.48
CA GLY A 224 -55.83 38.62 17.72
C GLY A 224 -56.23 39.47 16.52
N TRP A 225 -56.37 40.79 16.74
CA TRP A 225 -56.71 41.74 15.69
C TRP A 225 -55.63 41.86 14.60
N PHE A 226 -54.34 41.86 14.97
CA PHE A 226 -53.24 41.83 13.99
C PHE A 226 -53.25 40.54 13.15
N LYS A 227 -53.56 39.39 13.76
CA LYS A 227 -53.66 38.10 13.08
C LYS A 227 -54.87 38.06 12.13
N LEU A 228 -56.01 38.62 12.54
CA LEU A 228 -57.18 38.83 11.66
C LEU A 228 -56.82 39.70 10.45
N ARG A 229 -56.12 40.83 10.64
CA ARG A 229 -55.63 41.66 9.52
C ARG A 229 -54.67 40.91 8.59
N ARG A 230 -53.89 39.96 9.10
CA ARG A 230 -53.00 39.11 8.29
C ARG A 230 -53.80 38.12 7.43
N LEU A 231 -54.89 37.56 7.96
CA LEU A 231 -55.81 36.73 7.16
C LEU A 231 -56.50 37.55 6.06
N THR A 232 -56.92 38.78 6.35
CA THR A 232 -57.47 39.69 5.31
C THR A 232 -56.45 40.00 4.21
N ARG A 233 -55.15 40.14 4.57
CA ARG A 233 -54.07 40.28 3.57
C ARG A 233 -53.92 39.04 2.71
N ILE A 234 -53.94 37.85 3.30
CA ILE A 234 -53.89 36.57 2.56
C ILE A 234 -55.10 36.47 1.60
N GLN A 235 -56.28 36.91 2.04
CA GLN A 235 -57.49 36.96 1.19
C GLN A 235 -57.32 37.88 -0.03
N LEU A 236 -56.68 39.05 0.12
CA LEU A 236 -56.35 39.94 -0.99
C LEU A 236 -55.34 39.29 -1.96
N GLN A 237 -54.33 38.60 -1.43
CA GLN A 237 -53.34 37.88 -2.24
C GLN A 237 -53.96 36.73 -3.04
N PHE A 238 -54.95 36.02 -2.51
CA PHE A 238 -55.71 35.05 -3.30
C PHE A 238 -56.51 35.71 -4.42
N ALA A 239 -57.03 36.93 -4.23
CA ALA A 239 -57.72 37.64 -5.29
C ALA A 239 -56.77 38.03 -6.44
N GLU A 240 -55.57 38.48 -6.12
CA GLU A 240 -54.49 38.73 -7.11
C GLU A 240 -54.10 37.43 -7.84
N LEU A 241 -53.95 36.33 -7.10
CA LEU A 241 -53.61 35.02 -7.67
C LEU A 241 -54.71 34.50 -8.60
N THR A 242 -55.99 34.67 -8.25
CA THR A 242 -57.12 34.34 -9.15
C THR A 242 -57.06 35.14 -10.44
N VAL A 243 -56.74 36.44 -10.39
CA VAL A 243 -56.58 37.26 -11.60
C VAL A 243 -55.42 36.74 -12.45
N ARG A 244 -54.26 36.45 -11.84
CA ARG A 244 -53.11 35.90 -12.54
C ARG A 244 -53.41 34.54 -13.18
N CYS A 245 -54.07 33.63 -12.46
CA CYS A 245 -54.53 32.35 -13.01
C CYS A 245 -55.46 32.55 -14.20
N ASN A 246 -56.43 33.46 -14.11
CA ASN A 246 -57.34 33.75 -15.22
C ASN A 246 -56.61 34.34 -16.42
N THR A 247 -55.68 35.27 -16.22
CA THR A 247 -54.85 35.82 -17.31
C THR A 247 -53.96 34.76 -17.94
N ALA A 248 -53.36 33.87 -17.14
CA ALA A 248 -52.60 32.73 -17.65
C ALA A 248 -53.50 31.79 -18.46
N GLN A 249 -54.68 31.44 -17.93
CA GLN A 249 -55.67 30.60 -18.61
C GLN A 249 -56.15 31.20 -19.93
N GLU A 250 -56.38 32.52 -19.99
CA GLU A 250 -56.75 33.23 -21.21
C GLU A 250 -55.65 33.11 -22.27
N LYS A 251 -54.38 33.32 -21.89
CA LYS A 251 -53.23 33.11 -22.79
C LYS A 251 -53.17 31.67 -23.32
N VAL A 252 -53.38 30.67 -22.46
CA VAL A 252 -53.39 29.25 -22.86
C VAL A 252 -54.53 28.94 -23.83
N THR A 253 -55.70 29.54 -23.60
CA THR A 253 -56.89 29.34 -24.41
C THR A 253 -56.65 29.82 -25.85
N ASN A 254 -55.97 30.95 -26.02
CA ASN A 254 -55.58 31.46 -27.34
C ASN A 254 -54.67 30.48 -28.10
N PHE A 255 -53.76 29.78 -27.41
CA PHE A 255 -52.93 28.74 -28.04
C PHE A 255 -53.74 27.49 -28.38
N ARG A 256 -54.63 27.05 -27.48
CA ARG A 256 -55.43 25.82 -27.61
C ARG A 256 -56.29 25.79 -28.89
N GLU A 257 -56.74 26.93 -29.38
CA GLU A 257 -57.53 27.02 -30.62
C GLU A 257 -56.69 26.82 -31.90
N ILE A 258 -55.38 27.05 -31.82
CA ILE A 258 -54.48 27.10 -32.98
C ILE A 258 -53.59 25.85 -33.05
N VAL A 259 -53.12 25.33 -31.91
CA VAL A 259 -52.15 24.23 -31.88
C VAL A 259 -52.76 22.84 -32.05
N LYS A 260 -51.98 21.92 -32.64
CA LYS A 260 -52.28 20.50 -32.88
C LYS A 260 -51.10 19.63 -32.41
N GLY A 261 -51.29 18.31 -32.32
CA GLY A 261 -50.22 17.36 -32.05
C GLY A 261 -49.59 17.48 -30.66
N THR A 262 -48.25 17.43 -30.60
CA THR A 262 -47.49 17.39 -29.35
C THR A 262 -47.59 18.70 -28.57
N THR A 263 -47.61 19.84 -29.28
CA THR A 263 -47.86 21.14 -28.65
C THR A 263 -49.29 21.24 -28.10
N ALA A 264 -50.29 20.65 -28.76
CA ALA A 264 -51.67 20.64 -28.23
C ALA A 264 -51.80 19.81 -26.95
N GLU A 265 -51.13 18.67 -26.86
CA GLU A 265 -51.06 17.85 -25.64
C GLU A 265 -50.44 18.65 -24.48
N ALA A 266 -49.31 19.32 -24.73
CA ALA A 266 -48.66 20.17 -23.74
C ALA A 266 -49.54 21.34 -23.28
N VAL A 267 -50.19 22.05 -24.21
CA VAL A 267 -51.10 23.17 -23.93
C VAL A 267 -52.35 22.71 -23.16
N GLN A 268 -52.91 21.55 -23.50
CA GLN A 268 -54.07 20.97 -22.82
C GLN A 268 -53.76 20.59 -21.37
N GLU A 269 -52.57 20.04 -21.10
CA GLU A 269 -52.14 19.71 -19.74
C GLU A 269 -51.90 20.97 -18.91
N ILE A 270 -51.24 21.98 -19.47
CA ILE A 270 -51.06 23.28 -18.85
C ILE A 270 -52.42 23.91 -18.50
N TYR A 271 -53.39 23.86 -19.43
CA TYR A 271 -54.74 24.37 -19.23
C TYR A 271 -55.47 23.65 -18.08
N ARG A 272 -55.37 22.31 -18.03
CA ARG A 272 -55.99 21.48 -16.98
C ARG A 272 -55.45 21.85 -15.60
N VAL A 273 -54.13 21.93 -15.47
CA VAL A 273 -53.45 22.28 -14.22
C VAL A 273 -53.82 23.70 -13.78
N LEU A 274 -53.79 24.69 -14.70
CA LEU A 274 -54.17 26.06 -14.37
C LEU A 274 -55.65 26.18 -13.96
N THR A 275 -56.55 25.43 -14.60
CA THR A 275 -57.98 25.41 -14.23
C THR A 275 -58.19 24.83 -12.82
N GLU A 276 -57.50 23.73 -12.50
CA GLU A 276 -57.55 23.11 -11.17
C GLU A 276 -57.02 24.05 -10.09
N GLN A 277 -55.87 24.70 -10.34
CA GLN A 277 -55.26 25.65 -9.41
C GLN A 277 -56.10 26.93 -9.27
N CYS A 278 -56.75 27.40 -10.34
CA CYS A 278 -57.67 28.54 -10.29
C CYS A 278 -58.91 28.23 -9.45
N ALA A 279 -59.52 27.06 -9.65
CA ALA A 279 -60.65 26.60 -8.83
C ALA A 279 -60.26 26.51 -7.36
N GLN A 280 -59.10 25.92 -7.05
CA GLN A 280 -58.58 25.81 -5.68
C GLN A 280 -58.32 27.19 -5.04
N ALA A 281 -57.84 28.18 -5.81
CA ALA A 281 -57.65 29.55 -5.33
C ALA A 281 -58.98 30.25 -5.02
N VAL A 282 -60.00 30.06 -5.88
CA VAL A 282 -61.36 30.59 -5.68
C VAL A 282 -62.04 29.96 -4.47
N ASP A 283 -61.95 28.65 -4.32
CA ASP A 283 -62.50 27.91 -3.18
C ASP A 283 -61.84 28.36 -1.87
N SER A 284 -60.50 28.43 -1.84
CA SER A 284 -59.74 28.89 -0.66
C SER A 284 -60.11 30.32 -0.26
N LYS A 285 -60.36 31.21 -1.23
CA LYS A 285 -60.84 32.57 -0.99
C LYS A 285 -62.26 32.57 -0.40
N GLN A 286 -63.14 31.72 -0.90
CA GLN A 286 -64.53 31.63 -0.44
C GLN A 286 -64.62 31.03 0.97
N GLU A 287 -63.80 30.02 1.27
CA GLU A 287 -63.65 29.46 2.62
C GLU A 287 -63.16 30.50 3.62
N LEU A 288 -62.10 31.25 3.28
CA LEU A 288 -61.59 32.35 4.10
C LEU A 288 -62.66 33.43 4.37
N LYS A 289 -63.56 33.69 3.43
CA LYS A 289 -64.65 34.67 3.58
C LYS A 289 -65.77 34.18 4.50
N LYS A 290 -66.05 32.88 4.52
CA LYS A 290 -67.10 32.26 5.36
C LYS A 290 -66.64 32.00 6.79
N MET A 291 -65.34 32.13 7.06
CA MET A 291 -64.75 31.78 8.34
C MET A 291 -64.91 32.90 9.37
N ASN A 292 -65.92 32.78 10.24
CA ASN A 292 -66.08 33.65 11.42
C ASN A 292 -65.17 33.14 12.56
N VAL A 293 -63.92 33.59 12.59
CA VAL A 293 -62.98 33.23 13.67
C VAL A 293 -62.99 34.30 14.76
N PHE A 294 -63.18 33.87 16.00
CA PHE A 294 -63.18 34.76 17.17
C PHE A 294 -61.77 35.28 17.46
N ILE A 295 -61.65 36.56 17.86
CA ILE A 295 -60.37 37.29 18.02
C ILE A 295 -59.42 36.60 19.01
N PHE A 296 -59.97 35.86 19.98
CA PHE A 296 -59.21 35.23 21.06
C PHE A 296 -58.78 33.77 20.79
N ASP A 297 -59.15 33.19 19.64
CA ASP A 297 -58.77 31.82 19.28
C ASP A 297 -57.43 31.80 18.52
N TYR A 298 -56.34 32.07 19.23
CA TYR A 298 -55.00 32.21 18.63
C TYR A 298 -54.52 30.94 17.94
N LYS A 299 -54.87 29.77 18.48
CA LYS A 299 -54.42 28.48 17.94
C LYS A 299 -55.03 28.27 16.56
N ASN A 300 -56.34 28.50 16.42
CA ASN A 300 -57.01 28.37 15.13
C ASN A 300 -56.61 29.49 14.17
N LEU A 301 -56.47 30.75 14.62
CA LEU A 301 -55.98 31.84 13.78
C LEU A 301 -54.59 31.56 13.20
N ASN A 302 -53.65 31.05 14.02
CA ASN A 302 -52.29 30.76 13.55
C ASN A 302 -52.24 29.55 12.61
N LEU A 303 -53.03 28.51 12.91
CA LEU A 303 -53.17 27.32 12.06
C LEU A 303 -53.74 27.69 10.69
N ASN A 304 -54.78 28.53 10.65
CA ASN A 304 -55.39 28.99 9.40
C ASN A 304 -54.44 29.90 8.61
N ILE A 305 -53.73 30.82 9.26
CA ILE A 305 -52.71 31.65 8.57
C ILE A 305 -51.67 30.76 7.89
N HIS A 306 -51.13 29.77 8.60
CA HIS A 306 -50.12 28.87 8.05
C HIS A 306 -50.69 27.98 6.93
N ARG A 307 -51.89 27.43 7.12
CA ARG A 307 -52.56 26.59 6.11
C ARG A 307 -52.77 27.38 4.83
N TYR A 308 -53.43 28.52 4.91
CA TYR A 308 -53.76 29.32 3.73
C TYR A 308 -52.54 30.00 3.10
N SER A 309 -51.49 30.34 3.86
CA SER A 309 -50.23 30.80 3.27
C SER A 309 -49.52 29.69 2.50
N SER A 310 -49.48 28.47 3.03
CA SER A 310 -48.86 27.33 2.33
C SER A 310 -49.63 26.90 1.07
N ILE A 311 -50.96 27.00 1.09
CA ILE A 311 -51.81 26.77 -0.09
C ILE A 311 -51.53 27.84 -1.15
N ARG A 312 -51.45 29.12 -0.74
CA ARG A 312 -51.14 30.23 -1.64
C ARG A 312 -49.77 30.08 -2.29
N GLU A 313 -48.73 29.80 -1.51
CA GLU A 313 -47.36 29.61 -2.02
C GLU A 313 -47.28 28.44 -3.02
N ARG A 314 -48.00 27.34 -2.74
CA ARG A 314 -48.07 26.20 -3.66
C ARG A 314 -48.74 26.57 -4.99
N ILE A 315 -49.88 27.25 -4.93
CA ILE A 315 -50.61 27.66 -6.13
C ILE A 315 -49.76 28.64 -6.93
N ASP A 316 -49.17 29.65 -6.29
CA ASP A 316 -48.32 30.65 -6.96
C ASP A 316 -47.11 30.00 -7.65
N HIS A 317 -46.39 29.11 -6.97
CA HIS A 317 -45.27 28.38 -7.57
C HIS A 317 -45.71 27.51 -8.75
N THR A 318 -46.85 26.83 -8.64
CA THR A 318 -47.38 25.98 -9.73
C THR A 318 -47.77 26.82 -10.94
N VAL A 319 -48.45 27.95 -10.72
CA VAL A 319 -48.84 28.88 -11.79
C VAL A 319 -47.59 29.48 -12.46
N MET A 320 -46.58 29.89 -11.69
CA MET A 320 -45.31 30.38 -12.26
C MET A 320 -44.59 29.32 -13.10
N ASN A 321 -44.60 28.07 -12.65
CA ASN A 321 -44.01 26.96 -13.40
C ASN A 321 -44.73 26.72 -14.73
N GLU A 322 -46.05 26.70 -14.73
CA GLU A 322 -46.83 26.51 -15.96
C GLU A 322 -46.76 27.71 -16.92
N GLU A 323 -46.71 28.95 -16.40
CA GLU A 323 -46.42 30.15 -17.20
C GLU A 323 -45.05 30.05 -17.91
N SER A 324 -44.03 29.52 -17.22
CA SER A 324 -42.70 29.33 -17.82
C SER A 324 -42.70 28.31 -18.97
N LYS A 325 -43.49 27.24 -18.87
CA LYS A 325 -43.64 26.25 -19.95
C LYS A 325 -44.36 26.84 -21.16
N LEU A 326 -45.33 27.71 -20.95
CA LEU A 326 -45.97 28.47 -22.03
C LEU A 326 -45.00 29.39 -22.76
N MET A 327 -44.13 30.07 -22.01
CA MET A 327 -43.07 30.88 -22.59
C MET A 327 -42.12 30.04 -23.45
N VAL A 328 -41.80 28.80 -23.05
CA VAL A 328 -40.99 27.87 -23.87
C VAL A 328 -41.67 27.54 -25.21
N ILE A 329 -42.99 27.37 -25.25
CA ILE A 329 -43.75 27.10 -26.49
C ILE A 329 -43.69 28.32 -27.42
N GLU A 330 -43.86 29.53 -26.88
CA GLU A 330 -43.77 30.78 -27.64
C GLU A 330 -42.37 31.01 -28.22
N VAL A 331 -41.33 30.80 -27.40
CA VAL A 331 -39.93 30.88 -27.83
C VAL A 331 -39.59 29.78 -28.83
N ALA A 332 -40.14 28.58 -28.71
CA ALA A 332 -39.94 27.50 -29.67
C ALA A 332 -40.44 27.89 -31.06
N GLY A 333 -41.59 28.56 -31.18
CA GLY A 333 -42.10 29.03 -32.48
C GLY A 333 -41.19 30.05 -33.18
N GLN A 334 -40.64 31.00 -32.42
CA GLN A 334 -39.67 31.97 -32.93
C GLN A 334 -38.34 31.30 -33.29
N THR A 335 -37.82 30.46 -32.39
CA THR A 335 -36.56 29.74 -32.58
C THR A 335 -36.62 28.82 -33.80
N SER A 336 -37.74 28.10 -34.01
CA SER A 336 -37.94 27.25 -35.18
C SER A 336 -37.89 28.04 -36.50
N LYS A 337 -38.42 29.27 -36.52
CA LYS A 337 -38.35 30.13 -37.70
C LYS A 337 -36.91 30.56 -38.01
N ASP A 338 -36.18 31.01 -36.99
CA ASP A 338 -34.79 31.44 -37.14
C ASP A 338 -33.89 30.26 -37.55
N MET A 339 -34.09 29.09 -36.94
CA MET A 339 -33.39 27.86 -37.32
C MET A 339 -33.69 27.45 -38.76
N ALA A 340 -34.94 27.56 -39.23
CA ALA A 340 -35.29 27.20 -40.60
C ALA A 340 -34.60 28.13 -41.63
N VAL A 341 -34.53 29.44 -41.36
CA VAL A 341 -33.82 30.40 -42.23
C VAL A 341 -32.33 30.07 -42.27
N LYS A 342 -31.70 29.90 -41.10
CA LYS A 342 -30.29 29.56 -40.99
C LYS A 342 -29.97 28.23 -41.69
N LEU A 343 -30.77 27.20 -41.45
CA LEU A 343 -30.59 25.88 -42.05
C LEU A 343 -30.72 25.94 -43.58
N ASN A 344 -31.65 26.73 -44.11
CA ASN A 344 -31.79 26.93 -45.56
C ASN A 344 -30.54 27.58 -46.16
N GLU A 345 -30.00 28.64 -45.53
CA GLU A 345 -28.75 29.27 -45.98
C GLU A 345 -27.59 28.27 -45.98
N GLU A 346 -27.44 27.49 -44.90
CA GLU A 346 -26.39 26.49 -44.79
C GLU A 346 -26.56 25.34 -45.80
N LEU A 347 -27.78 24.91 -46.11
CA LEU A 347 -28.06 23.90 -47.14
C LEU A 347 -27.68 24.39 -48.54
N GLN A 348 -27.99 25.64 -48.88
CA GLN A 348 -27.57 26.23 -50.15
C GLN A 348 -26.05 26.32 -50.26
N MET A 349 -25.37 26.62 -49.15
CA MET A 349 -23.90 26.60 -49.09
C MET A 349 -23.34 25.19 -49.25
N SER A 350 -23.91 24.18 -48.57
CA SER A 350 -23.53 22.78 -48.73
C SER A 350 -23.73 22.30 -50.18
N ARG A 351 -24.83 22.68 -50.84
CA ARG A 351 -25.09 22.33 -52.24
C ARG A 351 -24.08 22.95 -53.20
N LYS A 352 -23.78 24.25 -53.05
CA LYS A 352 -22.73 24.92 -53.84
C LYS A 352 -21.36 24.28 -53.63
N ARG A 353 -21.04 23.85 -52.40
CA ARG A 353 -19.81 23.11 -52.11
C ARG A 353 -19.80 21.75 -52.79
N LEU A 354 -20.89 21.00 -52.71
CA LEU A 354 -21.04 19.71 -53.37
C LEU A 354 -20.91 19.84 -54.91
N ASP A 355 -21.51 20.87 -55.52
CA ASP A 355 -21.37 21.14 -56.96
C ASP A 355 -19.90 21.40 -57.36
N ARG A 356 -19.19 22.20 -56.55
CA ARG A 356 -17.75 22.45 -56.76
C ARG A 356 -16.96 21.14 -56.63
N LYS A 357 -17.24 20.32 -55.61
CA LYS A 357 -16.59 19.03 -55.40
C LYS A 357 -16.86 18.05 -56.54
N SER A 358 -18.11 17.92 -56.98
CA SER A 358 -18.50 17.09 -58.12
C SER A 358 -17.76 17.52 -59.39
N THR A 359 -17.66 18.83 -59.64
CA THR A 359 -16.94 19.37 -60.81
C THR A 359 -15.43 19.14 -60.73
N GLN A 360 -14.83 19.30 -59.54
CA GLN A 360 -13.38 19.13 -59.33
C GLN A 360 -12.94 17.67 -59.41
N THR A 361 -13.74 16.75 -58.85
CA THR A 361 -13.43 15.31 -58.80
C THR A 361 -13.92 14.56 -60.03
N GLY A 362 -14.90 15.10 -60.75
CA GLY A 362 -15.60 14.41 -61.85
C GLY A 362 -16.58 13.34 -61.37
N PHE A 363 -16.86 13.25 -60.07
CA PHE A 363 -17.76 12.24 -59.50
C PHE A 363 -19.20 12.77 -59.40
N PRO A 364 -20.22 11.93 -59.69
CA PRO A 364 -21.61 12.35 -59.62
C PRO A 364 -22.11 12.58 -58.20
N LEU A 365 -21.56 11.89 -57.19
CA LEU A 365 -21.86 12.08 -55.76
C LEU A 365 -23.38 12.03 -55.43
N GLN A 366 -24.11 11.22 -56.19
CA GLN A 366 -25.58 11.18 -56.21
C GLN A 366 -26.22 11.02 -54.82
N LYS A 367 -25.68 10.17 -53.95
CA LYS A 367 -26.23 9.96 -52.61
C LYS A 367 -26.17 11.22 -51.74
N LEU A 368 -25.10 12.01 -51.84
CA LEU A 368 -24.99 13.26 -51.08
C LEU A 368 -26.03 14.30 -51.54
N TYR A 369 -26.36 14.32 -52.84
CA TYR A 369 -27.47 15.14 -53.34
C TYR A 369 -28.82 14.66 -52.81
N GLU A 370 -29.06 13.34 -52.81
CA GLU A 370 -30.28 12.74 -52.27
C GLU A 370 -30.46 13.04 -50.78
N GLU A 371 -29.37 12.96 -50.00
CA GLU A 371 -29.37 13.28 -48.57
C GLU A 371 -29.65 14.77 -48.32
N LEU A 372 -29.05 15.68 -49.09
CA LEU A 372 -29.36 17.12 -49.00
C LEU A 372 -30.82 17.42 -49.35
N GLN A 373 -31.35 16.77 -50.39
CA GLN A 373 -32.76 16.90 -50.77
C GLN A 373 -33.70 16.35 -49.69
N GLN A 374 -33.30 15.27 -49.01
CA GLN A 374 -34.06 14.73 -47.89
C GLN A 374 -34.12 15.74 -46.73
N ILE A 375 -33.02 16.41 -46.40
CA ILE A 375 -33.01 17.46 -45.37
C ILE A 375 -33.89 18.64 -45.78
N GLU A 376 -33.84 19.06 -47.05
CA GLU A 376 -34.71 20.14 -47.58
C GLU A 376 -36.20 19.77 -47.42
N SER A 377 -36.58 18.53 -47.71
CA SER A 377 -37.95 18.04 -47.50
C SER A 377 -38.37 18.02 -46.03
N GLN A 378 -37.45 17.65 -45.12
CA GLN A 378 -37.70 17.63 -43.67
C GLN A 378 -37.83 19.06 -43.12
N MET A 379 -37.00 19.99 -43.60
CA MET A 379 -37.09 21.40 -43.26
C MET A 379 -38.42 22.00 -43.70
N GLN A 380 -38.86 21.73 -44.94
CA GLN A 380 -40.15 22.21 -45.44
C GLN A 380 -41.32 21.68 -44.60
N ARG A 381 -41.30 20.39 -44.27
CA ARG A 381 -42.27 19.79 -43.35
C ARG A 381 -42.23 20.45 -41.97
N ALA A 382 -41.05 20.78 -41.45
CA ALA A 382 -40.94 21.46 -40.17
C ALA A 382 -41.48 22.90 -40.20
N ILE A 383 -41.30 23.63 -41.31
CA ILE A 383 -41.88 24.97 -41.49
C ILE A 383 -43.41 24.90 -41.48
N GLU A 384 -44.00 23.93 -42.17
CA GLU A 384 -45.45 23.69 -42.16
C GLU A 384 -45.96 23.32 -40.76
N LEU A 385 -45.20 22.47 -40.04
CA LEU A 385 -45.49 22.11 -38.66
C LEU A 385 -45.40 23.32 -37.72
N ASN A 386 -44.51 24.28 -37.95
CA ASN A 386 -44.32 25.42 -37.02
C ASN A 386 -45.61 26.24 -36.81
N LEU A 387 -46.51 26.26 -37.80
CA LEU A 387 -47.77 26.99 -37.73
C LEU A 387 -48.75 26.37 -36.71
N PHE A 388 -48.66 25.07 -36.47
CA PHE A 388 -49.63 24.32 -35.66
C PHE A 388 -49.00 23.48 -34.53
N ASP A 389 -47.71 23.15 -34.61
CA ASP A 389 -46.94 22.36 -33.64
C ASP A 389 -45.47 22.86 -33.59
N PRO A 390 -45.21 24.00 -32.93
CA PRO A 390 -43.87 24.60 -32.85
C PRO A 390 -42.83 23.74 -32.14
N LEU A 391 -43.22 22.91 -31.16
CA LEU A 391 -42.30 22.01 -30.46
C LEU A 391 -41.80 20.88 -31.37
N GLU A 392 -42.70 20.26 -32.13
CA GLU A 392 -42.32 19.21 -33.08
C GLU A 392 -41.52 19.78 -34.26
N SER A 393 -41.88 20.96 -34.74
CA SER A 393 -41.10 21.70 -35.73
C SER A 393 -39.65 21.90 -35.26
N GLN A 394 -39.45 22.37 -34.03
CA GLN A 394 -38.13 22.59 -33.46
C GLN A 394 -37.33 21.28 -33.40
N ARG A 395 -37.98 20.18 -33.02
CA ARG A 395 -37.35 18.85 -32.94
C ARG A 395 -36.87 18.36 -34.30
N VAL A 396 -37.72 18.46 -35.32
CA VAL A 396 -37.39 18.04 -36.70
C VAL A 396 -36.25 18.89 -37.26
N LEU A 397 -36.28 20.21 -37.06
CA LEU A 397 -35.22 21.11 -37.50
C LEU A 397 -33.87 20.82 -36.84
N ARG A 398 -33.87 20.47 -35.55
CA ARG A 398 -32.63 20.10 -34.84
C ARG A 398 -32.01 18.82 -35.41
N ILE A 399 -32.82 17.81 -35.72
CA ILE A 399 -32.35 16.58 -36.38
C ILE A 399 -31.80 16.89 -37.77
N ALA A 400 -32.47 17.77 -38.51
CA ALA A 400 -32.04 18.22 -39.83
C ALA A 400 -30.71 18.99 -39.78
N GLU A 401 -30.49 19.85 -38.78
CA GLU A 401 -29.22 20.57 -38.55
C GLU A 401 -28.07 19.59 -38.25
N GLN A 402 -28.30 18.61 -37.38
CA GLN A 402 -27.30 17.57 -37.08
C GLN A 402 -26.92 16.77 -38.33
N ARG A 403 -27.91 16.34 -39.12
CA ARG A 403 -27.66 15.64 -40.39
C ARG A 403 -26.90 16.52 -41.38
N ARG A 404 -27.24 17.81 -41.48
CA ARG A 404 -26.54 18.75 -42.35
C ARG A 404 -25.08 18.92 -41.95
N ALA A 405 -24.76 18.91 -40.65
CA ALA A 405 -23.39 18.94 -40.17
C ALA A 405 -22.60 17.71 -40.61
N ILE A 406 -23.18 16.52 -40.48
CA ILE A 406 -22.57 15.26 -40.94
C ILE A 406 -22.34 15.28 -42.45
N ILE A 407 -23.34 15.70 -43.24
CA ILE A 407 -23.18 15.82 -44.71
C ILE A 407 -22.10 16.85 -45.06
N GLY A 408 -22.03 17.97 -44.34
CA GLY A 408 -20.99 18.97 -44.52
C GLY A 408 -19.58 18.38 -44.36
N GLN A 409 -19.39 17.56 -43.33
CA GLN A 409 -18.14 16.81 -43.12
C GLN A 409 -17.91 15.78 -44.22
N ASN A 410 -18.94 15.01 -44.61
CA ASN A 410 -18.86 14.02 -45.69
C ASN A 410 -18.42 14.66 -47.02
N ILE A 411 -18.90 15.86 -47.35
CA ILE A 411 -18.48 16.63 -48.55
C ILE A 411 -17.01 17.01 -48.49
N ASP A 412 -16.49 17.31 -47.30
CA ASP A 412 -15.09 17.71 -47.10
C ASP A 412 -14.13 16.52 -47.18
N GLU A 413 -14.55 15.36 -46.70
CA GLU A 413 -13.76 14.13 -46.72
C GLU A 413 -13.61 13.52 -48.12
N VAL A 414 -14.41 13.92 -49.12
CA VAL A 414 -14.33 13.39 -50.49
C VAL A 414 -12.92 13.50 -51.07
N ASP A 415 -12.26 14.65 -50.93
CA ASP A 415 -10.91 14.85 -51.45
C ASP A 415 -9.88 13.98 -50.72
N VAL A 416 -10.08 13.79 -49.42
CA VAL A 416 -9.18 12.98 -48.57
C VAL A 416 -9.20 11.54 -49.05
N PHE A 417 -10.40 10.97 -49.25
CA PHE A 417 -10.53 9.58 -49.74
C PHE A 417 -10.10 9.42 -51.19
N LEU A 418 -10.30 10.45 -52.04
CA LEU A 418 -9.81 10.42 -53.41
C LEU A 418 -8.26 10.41 -53.44
N GLN A 419 -7.62 11.29 -52.67
CA GLN A 419 -6.16 11.32 -52.56
C GLN A 419 -5.61 10.02 -51.99
N ASP A 420 -6.27 9.47 -50.96
CA ASP A 420 -5.84 8.22 -50.36
C ASP A 420 -5.95 7.05 -51.35
N HIS A 421 -7.05 6.94 -52.11
CA HIS A 421 -7.18 5.95 -53.18
C HIS A 421 -6.06 6.06 -54.24
N LEU A 422 -5.74 7.28 -54.68
CA LEU A 422 -4.67 7.52 -55.65
C LEU A 422 -3.29 7.11 -55.10
N ALA A 423 -3.01 7.42 -53.83
CA ALA A 423 -1.76 7.04 -53.17
C ALA A 423 -1.71 5.55 -52.78
N PHE A 424 -2.86 4.88 -52.72
CA PHE A 424 -2.94 3.51 -52.21
C PHE A 424 -2.21 2.50 -53.08
N GLN A 425 -2.26 2.66 -54.41
CA GLN A 425 -1.60 1.75 -55.32
C GLN A 425 -0.08 1.74 -55.10
N GLU A 426 0.55 2.91 -54.94
CA GLU A 426 1.98 3.03 -54.64
C GLU A 426 2.32 2.37 -53.30
N LYS A 427 1.53 2.64 -52.26
CA LYS A 427 1.69 2.01 -50.93
C LYS A 427 1.58 0.49 -51.00
N LEU A 428 0.66 -0.03 -51.81
CA LEU A 428 0.42 -1.46 -51.97
C LEU A 428 1.58 -2.15 -52.68
N GLU A 429 2.13 -1.55 -53.74
CA GLU A 429 3.32 -2.07 -54.44
C GLU A 429 4.59 -2.02 -53.57
N ALA A 430 4.76 -0.95 -52.77
CA ALA A 430 5.83 -0.87 -51.78
C ALA A 430 5.73 -2.00 -50.75
N THR A 431 4.52 -2.24 -50.22
CA THR A 431 4.24 -3.32 -49.27
C THR A 431 4.49 -4.69 -49.91
N HIS A 432 4.09 -4.89 -51.16
CA HIS A 432 4.32 -6.11 -51.91
C HIS A 432 5.83 -6.40 -52.04
N THR A 433 6.64 -5.38 -52.34
CA THR A 433 8.10 -5.49 -52.47
C THR A 433 8.75 -5.84 -51.14
N GLU A 434 8.33 -5.18 -50.05
CA GLU A 434 8.82 -5.45 -48.70
C GLU A 434 8.51 -6.89 -48.26
N ILE A 435 7.27 -7.37 -48.47
CA ILE A 435 6.87 -8.75 -48.18
C ILE A 435 7.73 -9.74 -48.97
N ARG A 436 7.98 -9.49 -50.26
CA ARG A 436 8.85 -10.35 -51.08
C ARG A 436 10.26 -10.41 -50.51
N GLN A 437 10.83 -9.26 -50.11
CA GLN A 437 12.16 -9.21 -49.50
C GLN A 437 12.22 -10.00 -48.18
N ILE A 438 11.19 -9.91 -47.33
CA ILE A 438 11.11 -10.68 -46.08
C ILE A 438 11.05 -12.18 -46.37
N ILE A 439 10.20 -12.59 -47.32
CA ILE A 439 10.06 -14.00 -47.73
C ILE A 439 11.37 -14.54 -48.28
N GLU A 440 12.07 -13.80 -49.14
CA GLU A 440 13.34 -14.23 -49.73
C GLU A 440 14.46 -14.32 -48.69
N SER A 441 14.62 -13.30 -47.85
CA SER A 441 15.66 -13.24 -46.82
C SER A 441 15.49 -14.29 -45.72
N ASN A 442 14.25 -14.66 -45.40
CA ASN A 442 13.92 -15.64 -44.37
C ASN A 442 13.40 -16.96 -44.96
N HIS A 443 13.59 -17.20 -46.26
CA HIS A 443 13.14 -18.39 -47.00
C HIS A 443 11.72 -18.88 -46.65
N LEU A 444 10.73 -17.99 -46.53
CA LEU A 444 9.35 -18.29 -46.08
C LEU A 444 8.45 -18.82 -47.22
N ASN A 445 8.81 -19.96 -47.81
CA ASN A 445 8.18 -20.49 -49.03
C ASN A 445 6.80 -21.13 -48.80
N GLN A 446 6.52 -21.70 -47.62
CA GLN A 446 5.31 -22.47 -47.31
C GLN A 446 4.57 -21.97 -46.06
N ILE A 447 4.75 -20.71 -45.69
CA ILE A 447 4.05 -20.13 -44.55
C ILE A 447 2.53 -20.22 -44.74
N LYS A 448 1.81 -20.56 -43.66
CA LYS A 448 0.33 -20.64 -43.64
C LYS A 448 -0.32 -19.30 -44.00
N VAL A 449 0.34 -18.20 -43.65
CA VAL A 449 -0.09 -16.85 -44.00
C VAL A 449 0.08 -16.67 -45.50
N ARG A 450 -1.00 -16.27 -46.19
CA ARG A 450 -0.97 -15.99 -47.64
C ARG A 450 -0.97 -14.47 -47.87
N PRO A 451 0.19 -13.80 -47.74
CA PRO A 451 0.24 -12.35 -47.72
C PRO A 451 -0.21 -11.72 -49.04
N PHE A 452 0.13 -12.34 -50.18
CA PHE A 452 -0.25 -11.81 -51.49
C PHE A 452 -1.75 -11.93 -51.76
N GLU A 453 -2.42 -12.98 -51.29
CA GLU A 453 -3.88 -13.08 -51.38
C GLU A 453 -4.56 -11.96 -50.58
N ARG A 454 -4.07 -11.67 -49.37
CA ARG A 454 -4.55 -10.55 -48.55
C ARG A 454 -4.29 -9.17 -49.18
N LEU A 455 -3.17 -8.99 -49.88
CA LEU A 455 -2.91 -7.76 -50.64
C LEU A 455 -3.88 -7.60 -51.81
N GLU A 456 -4.28 -8.69 -52.47
CA GLU A 456 -5.32 -8.63 -53.52
C GLU A 456 -6.71 -8.36 -52.94
N GLU A 457 -7.04 -8.91 -51.76
CA GLU A 457 -8.27 -8.55 -51.02
C GLU A 457 -8.28 -7.05 -50.67
N SER A 458 -7.15 -6.54 -50.16
CA SER A 458 -6.96 -5.13 -49.83
C SER A 458 -7.16 -4.22 -51.05
N ARG A 459 -6.62 -4.61 -52.20
CA ARG A 459 -6.83 -3.94 -53.48
C ARG A 459 -8.30 -3.96 -53.90
N TYR A 460 -8.99 -5.08 -53.72
CA TYR A 460 -10.42 -5.20 -54.01
C TYR A 460 -11.26 -4.28 -53.13
N GLU A 461 -11.00 -4.25 -51.82
CA GLU A 461 -11.71 -3.39 -50.87
C GLU A 461 -11.50 -1.90 -51.19
N MET A 462 -10.29 -1.49 -51.58
CA MET A 462 -10.03 -0.10 -52.00
C MET A 462 -10.75 0.27 -53.30
N LYS A 463 -10.91 -0.68 -54.25
CA LYS A 463 -11.74 -0.47 -55.46
C LYS A 463 -13.22 -0.34 -55.11
N GLN A 464 -13.72 -1.10 -54.14
CA GLN A 464 -15.10 -0.93 -53.65
C GLN A 464 -15.29 0.44 -53.00
N SER A 465 -14.33 0.87 -52.17
CA SER A 465 -14.34 2.21 -51.59
C SER A 465 -14.43 3.31 -52.65
N GLU A 466 -13.66 3.20 -53.74
CA GLU A 466 -13.74 4.14 -54.87
C GLU A 466 -15.12 4.14 -55.55
N SER A 467 -15.72 2.97 -55.75
CA SER A 467 -17.06 2.83 -56.32
C SER A 467 -18.11 3.55 -55.45
N TYR A 468 -18.04 3.35 -54.13
CA TYR A 468 -18.90 4.06 -53.18
C TYR A 468 -18.61 5.56 -53.12
N LEU A 469 -17.35 5.97 -53.29
CA LEU A 469 -16.93 7.37 -53.32
C LEU A 469 -17.52 8.07 -54.53
N ARG A 470 -17.51 7.44 -55.72
CA ARG A 470 -18.17 7.97 -56.93
C ARG A 470 -19.66 8.20 -56.71
N ALA A 471 -20.32 7.30 -55.97
CA ALA A 471 -21.73 7.43 -55.62
C ALA A 471 -22.00 8.45 -54.48
N GLY A 472 -20.99 8.89 -53.74
CA GLY A 472 -21.13 9.75 -52.56
C GLY A 472 -21.54 9.03 -51.27
N ALA A 473 -21.40 7.70 -51.21
CA ALA A 473 -21.81 6.89 -50.06
C ALA A 473 -20.72 6.85 -48.96
N MET A 474 -20.46 7.98 -48.29
CA MET A 474 -19.26 8.17 -47.46
C MET A 474 -19.11 7.20 -46.28
N ASP A 475 -20.20 6.69 -45.72
CA ASP A 475 -20.13 5.67 -44.65
C ASP A 475 -19.52 4.36 -45.16
N GLU A 476 -19.92 3.91 -46.35
CA GLU A 476 -19.35 2.72 -46.98
C GLU A 476 -17.91 2.98 -47.46
N VAL A 477 -17.62 4.19 -47.95
CA VAL A 477 -16.24 4.60 -48.31
C VAL A 477 -15.30 4.41 -47.13
N ARG A 478 -15.66 4.97 -45.96
CA ARG A 478 -14.88 4.85 -44.72
C ARG A 478 -14.63 3.40 -44.36
N ARG A 479 -15.69 2.60 -44.31
CA ARG A 479 -15.64 1.18 -43.95
C ARG A 479 -14.75 0.37 -44.89
N HIS A 480 -14.89 0.53 -46.21
CA HIS A 480 -14.11 -0.22 -47.19
C HIS A 480 -12.65 0.25 -47.26
N ALA A 481 -12.39 1.56 -47.15
CA ALA A 481 -11.03 2.08 -47.08
C ALA A 481 -10.29 1.58 -45.83
N GLU A 482 -10.94 1.61 -44.67
CA GLU A 482 -10.38 1.10 -43.41
C GLU A 482 -10.01 -0.38 -43.50
N ARG A 483 -10.90 -1.20 -44.08
CA ARG A 483 -10.62 -2.62 -44.34
C ARG A 483 -9.45 -2.82 -45.27
N ALA A 484 -9.37 -2.06 -46.37
CA ALA A 484 -8.26 -2.11 -47.29
C ALA A 484 -6.92 -1.82 -46.59
N HIS A 485 -6.85 -0.75 -45.80
CA HIS A 485 -5.65 -0.42 -45.03
C HIS A 485 -5.30 -1.48 -44.00
N THR A 486 -6.29 -1.98 -43.28
CA THR A 486 -6.11 -3.04 -42.26
C THR A 486 -5.54 -4.30 -42.89
N GLN A 487 -6.13 -4.79 -43.98
CA GLN A 487 -5.66 -5.98 -44.68
C GLN A 487 -4.23 -5.83 -45.22
N ARG A 488 -3.87 -4.65 -45.74
CA ARG A 488 -2.50 -4.34 -46.18
C ARG A 488 -1.52 -4.40 -45.01
N ALA A 489 -1.86 -3.77 -43.90
CA ALA A 489 -1.02 -3.74 -42.70
C ALA A 489 -0.86 -5.13 -42.08
N GLU A 490 -1.94 -5.91 -42.01
CA GLU A 490 -1.92 -7.28 -41.51
C GLU A 490 -1.08 -8.22 -42.38
N ALA A 491 -1.13 -8.08 -43.70
CA ALA A 491 -0.31 -8.90 -44.60
C ALA A 491 1.19 -8.73 -44.31
N LEU A 492 1.63 -7.49 -44.09
CA LEU A 492 3.01 -7.19 -43.74
C LEU A 492 3.36 -7.69 -42.33
N SER A 493 2.56 -7.36 -41.32
CA SER A 493 2.86 -7.69 -39.93
C SER A 493 2.88 -9.20 -39.68
N LEU A 494 1.95 -9.97 -40.27
CA LEU A 494 1.95 -11.42 -40.16
C LEU A 494 3.18 -12.04 -40.84
N THR A 495 3.65 -11.47 -41.96
CA THR A 495 4.87 -11.94 -42.63
C THR A 495 6.12 -11.65 -41.78
N GLN A 496 6.23 -10.44 -41.23
CA GLN A 496 7.31 -10.07 -40.30
C GLN A 496 7.32 -10.98 -39.07
N PHE A 497 6.15 -11.28 -38.52
CA PHE A 497 6.00 -12.19 -37.39
C PHE A 497 6.51 -13.60 -37.70
N GLN A 498 6.19 -14.15 -38.88
CA GLN A 498 6.72 -15.46 -39.29
C GLN A 498 8.25 -15.46 -39.45
N ALA A 499 8.82 -14.37 -39.97
CA ALA A 499 10.28 -14.20 -40.06
C ALA A 499 10.94 -14.19 -38.67
N ASP A 500 10.38 -13.45 -37.72
CA ASP A 500 10.87 -13.40 -36.34
C ASP A 500 10.79 -14.77 -35.66
N LEU A 501 9.66 -15.48 -35.80
CA LEU A 501 9.52 -16.85 -35.30
C LEU A 501 10.60 -17.79 -35.86
N ARG A 502 10.86 -17.73 -37.18
CA ARG A 502 11.94 -18.51 -37.79
C ARG A 502 13.29 -18.18 -37.18
N SER A 503 13.64 -16.90 -37.07
CA SER A 503 14.93 -16.46 -36.50
C SER A 503 15.11 -16.94 -35.07
N ARG A 504 14.06 -16.85 -34.23
CA ARG A 504 14.10 -17.32 -32.84
C ARG A 504 14.22 -18.83 -32.76
N ASN A 505 13.45 -19.57 -33.57
CA ASN A 505 13.53 -21.03 -33.61
C ASN A 505 14.92 -21.51 -34.05
N GLN A 506 15.56 -20.82 -34.99
CA GLN A 506 16.94 -21.10 -35.43
C GLN A 506 17.99 -20.85 -34.35
N THR A 507 17.69 -19.99 -33.37
CA THR A 507 18.61 -19.67 -32.26
C THR A 507 18.38 -20.60 -31.07
N ASP A 508 17.13 -20.79 -30.67
CA ASP A 508 16.78 -21.48 -29.42
C ASP A 508 16.81 -23.01 -29.57
N LEU A 509 16.56 -23.54 -30.76
CA LEU A 509 16.58 -24.99 -31.00
C LEU A 509 17.99 -25.60 -30.85
N PRO A 510 19.07 -25.00 -31.42
CA PRO A 510 20.43 -25.41 -31.12
C PRO A 510 20.80 -25.28 -29.64
N ASP A 511 20.43 -24.18 -28.97
CA ASP A 511 20.72 -23.99 -27.55
C ASP A 511 20.04 -25.07 -26.68
N LEU A 512 18.78 -25.41 -26.98
CA LEU A 512 18.08 -26.49 -26.30
C LEU A 512 18.78 -27.85 -26.51
N LYS A 513 19.29 -28.13 -27.71
CA LYS A 513 20.09 -29.35 -27.97
C LYS A 513 21.40 -29.35 -27.18
N ASP A 514 22.12 -28.24 -27.15
CA ASP A 514 23.36 -28.12 -26.38
C ASP A 514 23.11 -28.34 -24.88
N GLN A 515 21.98 -27.84 -24.35
CA GLN A 515 21.56 -28.10 -22.98
C GLN A 515 21.25 -29.57 -22.72
N VAL A 516 20.60 -30.26 -23.66
CA VAL A 516 20.37 -31.71 -23.57
C VAL A 516 21.71 -32.47 -23.56
N GLN A 517 22.68 -32.07 -24.37
CA GLN A 517 24.00 -32.69 -24.36
C GLN A 517 24.70 -32.51 -23.01
N ARG A 518 24.70 -31.28 -22.46
CA ARG A 518 25.26 -31.00 -21.12
C ARG A 518 24.57 -31.80 -20.01
N PHE A 519 23.25 -32.03 -20.13
CA PHE A 519 22.54 -32.89 -19.20
C PHE A 519 23.12 -34.31 -19.17
N TYR A 520 23.42 -34.92 -20.31
CA TYR A 520 23.97 -36.28 -20.32
C TYR A 520 25.35 -36.36 -19.67
N GLU A 521 26.18 -35.33 -19.84
CA GLU A 521 27.48 -35.21 -19.17
C GLU A 521 27.30 -35.09 -17.65
N GLU A 522 26.43 -34.20 -17.18
CA GLU A 522 26.16 -33.98 -15.75
C GLU A 522 25.50 -35.20 -15.10
N HIS A 523 24.55 -35.83 -15.78
CA HIS A 523 23.88 -37.05 -15.33
C HIS A 523 24.87 -38.22 -15.15
N LEU A 524 25.86 -38.35 -16.05
CA LEU A 524 26.90 -39.37 -15.91
C LEU A 524 27.79 -39.12 -14.69
N LEU A 525 28.16 -37.86 -14.44
CA LEU A 525 28.92 -37.48 -13.24
C LEU A 525 28.12 -37.75 -11.96
N LEU A 526 26.85 -37.38 -11.91
CA LEU A 526 25.99 -37.59 -10.74
C LEU A 526 25.73 -39.06 -10.46
N ASN A 527 25.60 -39.90 -11.48
CA ASN A 527 25.53 -41.36 -11.26
C ASN A 527 26.82 -41.91 -10.63
N GLY A 528 27.99 -41.41 -11.03
CA GLY A 528 29.26 -41.80 -10.38
C GLY A 528 29.32 -41.39 -8.89
N ILE A 529 28.78 -40.21 -8.55
CA ILE A 529 28.65 -39.77 -7.15
C ILE A 529 27.64 -40.63 -6.40
N LEU A 530 26.50 -40.95 -7.02
CA LEU A 530 25.45 -41.80 -6.45
C LEU A 530 26.00 -43.21 -6.14
N ASP A 531 26.76 -43.82 -7.06
CA ASP A 531 27.38 -45.13 -6.85
C ASP A 531 28.38 -45.09 -5.69
N SER A 532 29.18 -44.02 -5.60
CA SER A 532 30.06 -43.80 -4.44
C SER A 532 29.28 -43.67 -3.12
N CYS A 533 28.09 -43.06 -3.16
CA CYS A 533 27.20 -42.95 -2.00
C CYS A 533 26.54 -44.29 -1.65
N ARG A 534 26.22 -45.14 -2.63
CA ARG A 534 25.64 -46.48 -2.42
C ARG A 534 26.57 -47.39 -1.62
N ASP A 535 27.87 -47.33 -1.91
CA ASP A 535 28.87 -48.12 -1.21
C ASP A 535 29.09 -47.63 0.23
N ARG A 536 28.89 -46.33 0.47
CA ARG A 536 29.27 -45.67 1.73
C ARG A 536 28.11 -45.43 2.68
N PHE A 537 26.88 -45.22 2.22
CA PHE A 537 25.75 -44.79 3.03
C PHE A 537 24.52 -45.70 2.87
N LYS A 538 23.69 -45.79 3.91
CA LYS A 538 22.41 -46.54 3.84
C LYS A 538 21.45 -45.93 2.81
N SER A 539 20.64 -46.78 2.18
CA SER A 539 19.77 -46.43 1.05
C SER A 539 18.81 -45.27 1.27
N ARG A 540 18.31 -45.09 2.50
CA ARG A 540 17.42 -43.98 2.87
C ARG A 540 17.97 -42.57 2.60
N TYR A 541 19.29 -42.41 2.48
CA TYR A 541 19.91 -41.10 2.28
C TYR A 541 20.09 -40.71 0.80
N TRP A 542 20.08 -41.69 -0.11
CA TRP A 542 20.32 -41.44 -1.54
C TRP A 542 19.19 -41.94 -2.46
N SER A 543 18.25 -42.76 -1.96
CA SER A 543 17.16 -43.31 -2.78
C SER A 543 16.28 -42.22 -3.40
N THR A 544 16.00 -41.14 -2.68
CA THR A 544 15.26 -39.99 -3.21
C THR A 544 16.00 -39.32 -4.37
N GLY A 545 17.33 -39.18 -4.25
CA GLY A 545 18.17 -38.64 -5.33
C GLY A 545 18.17 -39.53 -6.57
N GLU A 546 18.22 -40.85 -6.40
CA GLU A 546 18.12 -41.80 -7.50
C GLU A 546 16.78 -41.70 -8.25
N HIS A 547 15.67 -41.67 -7.52
CA HIS A 547 14.35 -41.54 -8.14
C HIS A 547 14.22 -40.24 -8.94
N GLU A 548 14.77 -39.14 -8.43
CA GLU A 548 14.74 -37.86 -9.14
C GLU A 548 15.66 -37.89 -10.38
N LEU A 549 16.84 -38.54 -10.32
CA LEU A 549 17.67 -38.76 -11.52
C LEU A 549 16.94 -39.53 -12.61
N ILE A 550 16.29 -40.65 -12.27
CA ILE A 550 15.48 -41.43 -13.23
C ILE A 550 14.35 -40.59 -13.83
N ARG A 551 13.68 -39.78 -12.99
CA ARG A 551 12.63 -38.87 -13.43
C ARG A 551 13.14 -37.81 -14.41
N THR A 552 14.28 -37.18 -14.11
CA THR A 552 14.88 -36.18 -15.00
C THR A 552 15.30 -36.77 -16.34
N GLN A 553 15.81 -38.01 -16.36
CA GLN A 553 16.12 -38.73 -17.61
C GLN A 553 14.87 -38.96 -18.47
N SER A 554 13.73 -39.31 -17.86
CA SER A 554 12.45 -39.43 -18.57
C SER A 554 11.99 -38.08 -19.15
N MET A 555 12.12 -36.99 -18.38
CA MET A 555 11.82 -35.64 -18.89
C MET A 555 12.69 -35.27 -20.09
N VAL A 556 14.00 -35.53 -20.04
CA VAL A 556 14.91 -35.26 -21.17
C VAL A 556 14.58 -36.09 -22.41
N THR A 557 14.07 -37.31 -22.23
CA THR A 557 13.54 -38.10 -23.34
C THR A 557 12.34 -37.41 -24.01
N GLY A 558 11.45 -36.82 -23.22
CA GLY A 558 10.36 -35.96 -23.74
C GLY A 558 10.86 -34.70 -24.43
N ILE A 559 11.91 -34.06 -23.90
CA ILE A 559 12.56 -32.89 -24.53
C ILE A 559 13.13 -33.27 -25.90
N ASN A 560 13.78 -34.43 -26.03
CA ASN A 560 14.29 -34.91 -27.32
C ASN A 560 13.17 -35.14 -28.35
N GLN A 561 12.00 -35.63 -27.93
CA GLN A 561 10.84 -35.74 -28.81
C GLN A 561 10.38 -34.35 -29.27
N ASN A 562 10.30 -33.38 -28.36
CA ASN A 562 9.95 -32.00 -28.70
C ASN A 562 10.97 -31.36 -29.65
N ILE A 563 12.28 -31.62 -29.48
CA ILE A 563 13.33 -31.18 -30.40
C ILE A 563 13.08 -31.76 -31.79
N ALA A 564 12.87 -33.08 -31.91
CA ALA A 564 12.64 -33.74 -33.19
C ALA A 564 11.36 -33.23 -33.89
N ASP A 565 10.28 -33.02 -33.13
CA ASP A 565 9.06 -32.41 -33.66
C ASP A 565 9.30 -30.96 -34.12
N ALA A 566 10.02 -30.16 -33.33
CA ALA A 566 10.35 -28.77 -33.66
C ALA A 566 11.23 -28.67 -34.91
N GLU A 567 12.20 -29.57 -35.10
CA GLU A 567 13.02 -29.68 -36.31
C GLU A 567 12.14 -29.94 -37.53
N ARG A 568 11.27 -30.95 -37.47
CA ARG A 568 10.35 -31.29 -38.57
C ARG A 568 9.44 -30.12 -38.91
N LEU A 569 8.94 -29.40 -37.91
CA LEU A 569 8.02 -28.27 -38.10
C LEU A 569 8.74 -27.01 -38.63
N THR A 570 10.01 -26.81 -38.32
CA THR A 570 10.83 -25.68 -38.79
C THR A 570 11.46 -25.94 -40.16
N ASP A 571 11.46 -27.19 -40.62
CA ASP A 571 11.97 -27.59 -41.93
C ASP A 571 11.31 -26.78 -43.07
N ASP A 572 12.07 -26.53 -44.13
CA ASP A 572 11.67 -25.72 -45.28
C ASP A 572 10.46 -26.33 -46.03
N LEU A 573 10.16 -27.60 -45.80
CA LEU A 573 9.00 -28.30 -46.35
C LEU A 573 7.69 -28.04 -45.59
N ILE A 574 7.72 -27.76 -44.28
CA ILE A 574 6.50 -27.59 -43.47
C ILE A 574 6.31 -26.14 -43.01
N GLN A 575 7.39 -25.51 -42.53
CA GLN A 575 7.43 -24.10 -42.11
C GLN A 575 6.29 -23.68 -41.17
N ASP A 576 5.95 -24.55 -40.20
CA ASP A 576 4.98 -24.26 -39.14
C ASP A 576 5.68 -23.70 -37.90
N PHE A 577 6.21 -22.49 -38.04
CA PHE A 577 7.10 -21.89 -37.04
C PHE A 577 6.44 -21.64 -35.68
N GLU A 578 5.13 -21.41 -35.65
CA GLU A 578 4.36 -21.22 -34.41
C GLU A 578 4.24 -22.52 -33.60
N ALA A 579 3.91 -23.63 -34.28
CA ALA A 579 3.87 -24.94 -33.66
C ALA A 579 5.27 -25.37 -33.21
N ALA A 580 6.30 -25.14 -34.03
CA ALA A 580 7.69 -25.40 -33.66
C ALA A 580 8.09 -24.60 -32.42
N ARG A 581 7.73 -23.31 -32.36
CA ARG A 581 8.02 -22.44 -31.22
C ARG A 581 7.42 -22.99 -29.93
N THR A 582 6.16 -23.42 -29.99
CA THR A 582 5.47 -24.02 -28.85
C THR A 582 6.24 -25.23 -28.31
N ARG A 583 6.74 -26.11 -29.18
CA ARG A 583 7.53 -27.29 -28.78
C ARG A 583 8.88 -26.92 -28.17
N ILE A 584 9.55 -25.90 -28.72
CA ILE A 584 10.81 -25.38 -28.18
C ILE A 584 10.58 -24.79 -26.78
N ASP A 585 9.56 -23.95 -26.61
CA ASP A 585 9.25 -23.33 -25.32
C ASP A 585 8.87 -24.36 -24.25
N GLU A 586 8.09 -25.39 -24.61
CA GLU A 586 7.83 -26.55 -23.74
C GLU A 586 9.13 -27.27 -23.36
N GLY A 587 10.02 -27.51 -24.33
CA GLY A 587 11.31 -28.14 -24.12
C GLY A 587 12.23 -27.34 -23.18
N LEU A 588 12.34 -26.02 -23.39
CA LEU A 588 13.11 -25.10 -22.53
C LEU A 588 12.55 -25.07 -21.11
N SER A 589 11.23 -25.02 -20.96
CA SER A 589 10.56 -25.08 -19.66
C SER A 589 10.86 -26.38 -18.92
N MET A 590 10.76 -27.53 -19.59
CA MET A 590 11.13 -28.82 -19.00
C MET A 590 12.63 -28.89 -18.66
N MET A 591 13.50 -28.36 -19.51
CA MET A 591 14.95 -28.34 -19.27
C MET A 591 15.33 -27.51 -18.04
N SER A 592 14.63 -26.39 -17.80
CA SER A 592 14.84 -25.59 -16.58
C SER A 592 14.52 -26.38 -15.31
N LYS A 593 13.45 -27.19 -15.32
CA LYS A 593 13.05 -28.06 -14.21
C LYS A 593 14.07 -29.17 -13.99
N VAL A 594 14.57 -29.76 -15.07
CA VAL A 594 15.63 -30.79 -15.05
C VAL A 594 16.89 -30.23 -14.40
N ARG A 595 17.35 -29.04 -14.81
CA ARG A 595 18.55 -28.41 -14.24
C ARG A 595 18.41 -28.12 -12.75
N LEU A 596 17.25 -27.63 -12.31
CA LEU A 596 16.98 -27.39 -10.89
C LEU A 596 17.02 -28.71 -10.09
N ALA A 597 16.39 -29.77 -10.60
CA ALA A 597 16.37 -31.07 -9.96
C ALA A 597 17.78 -31.68 -9.86
N LEU A 598 18.59 -31.60 -10.92
CA LEU A 598 19.98 -32.08 -10.88
C LEU A 598 20.82 -31.31 -9.85
N ALA A 599 20.70 -29.99 -9.78
CA ALA A 599 21.41 -29.18 -8.79
C ALA A 599 21.00 -29.53 -7.35
N GLN A 600 19.72 -29.81 -7.11
CA GLN A 600 19.23 -30.29 -5.81
C GLN A 600 19.80 -31.66 -5.46
N VAL A 601 19.74 -32.63 -6.38
CA VAL A 601 20.32 -33.97 -6.16
C VAL A 601 21.80 -33.87 -5.84
N ARG A 602 22.56 -33.09 -6.61
CA ARG A 602 23.98 -32.86 -6.36
C ARG A 602 24.23 -32.34 -4.95
N THR A 603 23.51 -31.28 -4.57
CA THR A 603 23.66 -30.64 -3.26
C THR A 603 23.33 -31.61 -2.12
N GLU A 604 22.28 -32.42 -2.26
CA GLU A 604 21.89 -33.39 -1.23
C GLU A 604 22.91 -34.53 -1.11
N LEU A 605 23.48 -35.01 -2.22
CA LEU A 605 24.53 -36.02 -2.19
C LEU A 605 25.84 -35.48 -1.60
N ASP A 606 26.27 -34.27 -2.01
CA ASP A 606 27.49 -33.62 -1.48
C ASP A 606 27.40 -33.39 0.04
N LYS A 607 26.21 -33.03 0.55
CA LYS A 607 25.96 -32.87 2.00
C LYS A 607 26.18 -34.14 2.81
N LEU A 608 26.05 -35.34 2.23
CA LEU A 608 26.25 -36.59 2.98
C LEU A 608 27.71 -36.74 3.42
N ASP A 609 28.64 -36.34 2.57
CA ASP A 609 30.07 -36.35 2.88
C ASP A 609 30.43 -35.27 3.88
N GLU A 610 29.85 -34.07 3.76
CA GLU A 610 30.02 -33.01 4.76
C GLU A 610 29.50 -33.43 6.14
N ARG A 611 28.37 -34.14 6.20
CA ARG A 611 27.81 -34.70 7.44
C ARG A 611 28.76 -35.72 8.07
N LEU A 612 29.28 -36.66 7.29
CA LEU A 612 30.24 -37.64 7.78
C LEU A 612 31.52 -36.96 8.29
N GLN A 613 32.02 -35.95 7.57
CA GLN A 613 33.22 -35.23 7.97
C GLN A 613 33.00 -34.43 9.26
N ARG A 614 31.81 -33.84 9.46
CA ARG A 614 31.44 -33.19 10.72
C ARG A 614 31.48 -34.18 11.89
N VAL A 615 30.89 -35.36 11.75
CA VAL A 615 30.96 -36.41 12.79
C VAL A 615 32.41 -36.73 13.16
N ARG A 616 33.30 -36.86 12.18
CA ARG A 616 34.73 -37.12 12.42
C ARG A 616 35.42 -35.97 13.14
N ASN A 617 35.13 -34.74 12.75
CA ASN A 617 35.71 -33.55 13.38
C ASN A 617 35.20 -33.37 14.82
N ASP A 618 33.90 -33.57 15.06
CA ASP A 618 33.29 -33.50 16.39
C ASP A 618 33.88 -34.56 17.32
N LEU A 619 34.09 -35.77 16.80
CA LEU A 619 34.76 -36.85 17.54
C LEU A 619 36.20 -36.48 17.91
N ALA A 620 37.02 -36.06 16.94
CA ALA A 620 38.41 -35.66 17.19
C ALA A 620 38.49 -34.49 18.19
N SER A 621 37.60 -33.50 18.07
CA SER A 621 37.55 -32.38 19.01
C SER A 621 37.17 -32.82 20.44
N SER A 622 36.27 -33.80 20.56
CA SER A 622 35.85 -34.33 21.86
C SER A 622 36.98 -35.12 22.51
N GLU A 623 37.74 -35.88 21.74
CA GLU A 623 38.95 -36.59 22.21
C GLU A 623 39.99 -35.63 22.75
N ASP A 624 40.32 -34.57 22.00
CA ASP A 624 41.30 -33.57 22.42
C ASP A 624 40.89 -32.91 23.74
N VAL A 625 39.61 -32.55 23.89
CA VAL A 625 39.06 -31.97 25.13
C VAL A 625 39.23 -32.93 26.31
N ILE A 626 38.94 -34.23 26.12
CA ILE A 626 39.06 -35.22 27.19
C ILE A 626 40.53 -35.41 27.58
N ILE A 627 41.43 -35.62 26.61
CA ILE A 627 42.86 -35.81 26.86
C ILE A 627 43.44 -34.60 27.61
N GLN A 628 43.12 -33.39 27.18
CA GLN A 628 43.59 -32.16 27.83
C GLN A 628 43.12 -32.06 29.30
N HIS A 629 41.86 -32.44 29.57
CA HIS A 629 41.31 -32.36 30.91
C HIS A 629 41.75 -33.52 31.81
N GLU A 630 41.97 -34.72 31.29
CA GLU A 630 42.62 -35.83 32.00
C GLU A 630 44.07 -35.47 32.41
N GLU A 631 44.81 -34.82 31.51
CA GLU A 631 46.15 -34.30 31.81
C GLU A 631 46.08 -33.22 32.91
N THR A 632 45.09 -32.34 32.84
CA THR A 632 44.86 -31.30 33.87
C THR A 632 44.58 -31.92 35.23
N VAL A 633 43.73 -32.97 35.31
CA VAL A 633 43.46 -33.71 36.55
C VAL A 633 44.75 -34.33 37.11
N SER A 634 45.56 -34.93 36.24
CA SER A 634 46.82 -35.57 36.62
C SER A 634 47.86 -34.57 37.12
N ARG A 635 48.04 -33.44 36.42
CA ARG A 635 48.99 -32.36 36.79
C ARG A 635 48.57 -31.63 38.07
N SER A 636 47.26 -31.39 38.23
CA SER A 636 46.74 -30.65 39.37
C SER A 636 46.66 -31.49 40.65
N GLN A 637 47.03 -32.77 40.67
CA GLN A 637 47.01 -33.64 41.86
C GLN A 637 45.69 -33.54 42.65
N ILE A 638 44.56 -33.58 41.94
CA ILE A 638 43.24 -33.57 42.57
C ILE A 638 43.04 -34.90 43.30
N VAL A 639 42.56 -34.85 44.54
CA VAL A 639 42.18 -36.05 45.28
C VAL A 639 40.83 -36.51 44.75
N THR A 640 40.85 -37.53 43.91
CA THR A 640 39.69 -37.98 43.12
C THR A 640 38.63 -38.73 43.94
N ARG A 641 38.96 -39.21 45.15
CA ARG A 641 38.08 -40.06 45.99
C ARG A 641 36.72 -39.43 46.33
N SER A 642 36.64 -38.10 46.40
CA SER A 642 35.42 -37.36 46.75
C SER A 642 34.63 -36.87 45.52
N HIS A 643 35.13 -37.12 44.31
CA HIS A 643 34.56 -36.61 43.06
C HIS A 643 34.35 -37.74 42.02
N MET A 644 33.38 -38.63 42.28
CA MET A 644 33.06 -39.78 41.39
C MET A 644 32.83 -39.38 39.91
N GLN A 645 32.26 -38.20 39.67
CA GLN A 645 32.03 -37.68 38.31
C GLN A 645 33.32 -37.46 37.50
N VAL A 646 34.47 -37.28 38.15
CA VAL A 646 35.78 -37.12 37.48
C VAL A 646 36.47 -38.46 37.26
N ILE A 647 36.11 -39.50 38.01
CA ILE A 647 36.71 -40.84 37.89
C ILE A 647 36.00 -41.68 36.82
N ASP A 648 34.67 -41.73 36.87
CA ASP A 648 33.91 -42.72 36.11
C ASP A 648 33.50 -42.21 34.72
N MET A 649 33.29 -40.89 34.57
CA MET A 649 32.86 -40.30 33.30
C MET A 649 33.86 -40.52 32.16
N PRO A 650 35.19 -40.36 32.33
CA PRO A 650 36.12 -40.57 31.23
C PRO A 650 36.08 -41.99 30.66
N GLN A 651 35.95 -43.01 31.52
CA GLN A 651 35.85 -44.40 31.07
C GLN A 651 34.61 -44.64 30.22
N PHE A 652 33.46 -44.12 30.66
CA PHE A 652 32.21 -44.19 29.92
C PHE A 652 32.28 -43.45 28.56
N ILE A 653 32.94 -42.29 28.54
CA ILE A 653 33.11 -41.52 27.30
C ILE A 653 34.07 -42.24 26.34
N TRP A 654 35.18 -42.80 26.83
CA TRP A 654 36.11 -43.59 26.00
C TRP A 654 35.48 -44.86 25.44
N GLU A 655 34.63 -45.54 26.21
CA GLU A 655 33.85 -46.67 25.70
C GLU A 655 32.91 -46.23 24.58
N SER A 656 32.20 -45.11 24.76
CA SER A 656 31.33 -44.52 23.74
C SER A 656 32.11 -44.14 22.47
N ILE A 657 33.29 -43.50 22.61
CA ILE A 657 34.20 -43.17 21.50
C ILE A 657 34.63 -44.43 20.74
N ARG A 658 35.02 -45.50 21.45
CA ARG A 658 35.39 -46.77 20.84
C ARG A 658 34.25 -47.39 20.05
N THR A 659 33.02 -47.38 20.59
CA THR A 659 31.85 -47.88 19.86
C THR A 659 31.56 -47.05 18.61
N LEU A 660 31.81 -45.74 18.64
CA LEU A 660 31.67 -44.89 17.47
C LEU A 660 32.73 -45.19 16.40
N TYR A 661 34.00 -45.42 16.77
CA TYR A 661 35.03 -45.85 15.82
C TYR A 661 34.74 -47.19 15.15
N ASP A 662 34.24 -48.16 15.92
CA ASP A 662 33.87 -49.47 15.37
C ASP A 662 32.79 -49.31 14.29
N ARG A 663 31.78 -48.47 14.55
CA ARG A 663 30.74 -48.14 13.56
C ARG A 663 31.23 -47.29 12.40
N LEU A 664 32.20 -46.40 12.60
CA LEU A 664 32.87 -45.65 11.54
C LEU A 664 33.80 -46.52 10.68
N SER A 665 34.07 -47.77 11.10
CA SER A 665 34.87 -48.73 10.34
C SER A 665 34.02 -49.69 9.49
N SER A 666 32.69 -49.72 9.72
CA SER A 666 31.75 -50.58 8.97
C SER A 666 30.87 -49.77 8.02
N THR A 667 31.10 -49.91 6.71
CA THR A 667 30.17 -49.40 5.67
C THR A 667 29.04 -50.41 5.43
N PRO A 668 27.82 -49.96 5.09
CA PRO A 668 27.38 -48.59 4.86
C PRO A 668 27.03 -47.82 6.16
N TYR A 669 27.39 -46.53 6.20
CA TYR A 669 27.19 -45.64 7.34
C TYR A 669 25.72 -45.26 7.55
N ASP A 670 25.34 -45.21 8.82
CA ASP A 670 24.05 -44.71 9.28
C ASP A 670 24.23 -43.31 9.89
N LEU A 671 24.18 -42.28 9.05
CA LEU A 671 24.57 -40.91 9.43
C LEU A 671 23.81 -40.38 10.65
N GLU A 672 22.49 -40.59 10.71
CA GLU A 672 21.66 -40.10 11.82
C GLU A 672 22.05 -40.74 13.15
N HIS A 673 22.37 -42.03 13.14
CA HIS A 673 22.85 -42.73 14.32
C HIS A 673 24.25 -42.25 14.73
N LEU A 674 25.15 -42.05 13.77
CA LEU A 674 26.51 -41.58 14.02
C LEU A 674 26.52 -40.15 14.59
N GLU A 675 25.72 -39.24 14.01
CA GLU A 675 25.56 -37.87 14.48
C GLU A 675 25.00 -37.80 15.89
N LEU A 676 23.99 -38.62 16.22
CA LEU A 676 23.43 -38.69 17.55
C LEU A 676 24.47 -39.15 18.58
N MET A 677 25.27 -40.18 18.25
CA MET A 677 26.33 -40.64 19.15
C MET A 677 27.45 -39.61 19.32
N ALA A 678 27.88 -38.96 18.23
CA ALA A 678 28.89 -37.91 18.28
C ALA A 678 28.43 -36.71 19.14
N ALA A 679 27.18 -36.27 18.97
CA ALA A 679 26.60 -35.21 19.78
C ALA A 679 26.52 -35.59 21.27
N LEU A 680 26.17 -36.84 21.58
CA LEU A 680 26.16 -37.34 22.95
C LEU A 680 27.56 -37.36 23.57
N ILE A 681 28.57 -37.82 22.82
CA ILE A 681 29.98 -37.82 23.25
C ILE A 681 30.45 -36.40 23.51
N SER A 682 30.22 -35.48 22.58
CA SER A 682 30.59 -34.07 22.71
C SER A 682 29.97 -33.44 23.97
N LYS A 683 28.66 -33.66 24.19
CA LYS A 683 27.97 -33.20 25.40
C LYS A 683 28.59 -33.77 26.68
N ASN A 684 28.94 -35.06 26.70
CA ASN A 684 29.55 -35.69 27.88
C ASN A 684 30.98 -35.18 28.11
N ALA A 685 31.75 -34.93 27.04
CA ALA A 685 33.08 -34.33 27.10
C ALA A 685 33.03 -32.90 27.66
N GLU A 686 32.04 -32.10 27.25
CA GLU A 686 31.81 -30.76 27.81
C GLU A 686 31.47 -30.82 29.30
N GLN A 687 30.57 -31.73 29.71
CA GLN A 687 30.22 -31.92 31.12
C GLN A 687 31.44 -32.32 31.95
N PHE A 688 32.27 -33.22 31.44
CA PHE A 688 33.53 -33.60 32.08
C PHE A 688 34.49 -32.40 32.18
N SER A 689 34.67 -31.64 31.10
CA SER A 689 35.51 -30.43 31.08
C SER A 689 35.08 -29.42 32.14
N PHE A 690 33.78 -29.27 32.35
CA PHE A 690 33.20 -28.34 33.32
C PHE A 690 33.45 -28.83 34.75
N ALA A 691 33.19 -30.12 35.02
CA ALA A 691 33.44 -30.73 36.32
C ALA A 691 34.92 -30.62 36.71
N VAL A 692 35.84 -30.92 35.80
CA VAL A 692 37.29 -30.80 36.03
C VAL A 692 37.67 -29.35 36.33
N ARG A 693 37.24 -28.38 35.50
CA ARG A 693 37.55 -26.97 35.72
C ARG A 693 37.04 -26.46 37.06
N GLU A 694 35.83 -26.85 37.44
CA GLU A 694 35.24 -26.42 38.70
C GLU A 694 36.02 -26.98 39.91
N ILE A 695 36.44 -28.25 39.86
CA ILE A 695 37.23 -28.85 40.95
C ILE A 695 38.63 -28.26 41.02
N VAL A 696 39.30 -28.03 39.87
CA VAL A 696 40.59 -27.33 39.84
C VAL A 696 40.45 -25.94 40.48
N ARG A 697 39.40 -25.19 40.10
CA ARG A 697 39.12 -23.86 40.64
C ARG A 697 38.91 -23.91 42.16
N GLN A 698 38.11 -24.85 42.65
CA GLN A 698 37.87 -25.04 44.08
C GLN A 698 39.16 -25.40 44.82
N LYS A 699 39.98 -26.30 44.28
CA LYS A 699 41.28 -26.65 44.85
C LYS A 699 42.20 -25.45 44.96
N GLU A 700 42.41 -24.72 43.86
CA GLU A 700 43.26 -23.54 43.83
C GLU A 700 42.77 -22.46 44.80
N GLU A 701 41.45 -22.26 44.91
CA GLU A 701 40.86 -21.32 45.86
C GLU A 701 41.13 -21.75 47.31
N ALA A 702 40.96 -23.03 47.61
CA ALA A 702 41.23 -23.58 48.94
C ALA A 702 42.72 -23.43 49.33
N GLU A 703 43.64 -23.70 48.39
CA GLU A 703 45.09 -23.55 48.56
C GLU A 703 45.51 -22.08 48.77
N ARG A 704 44.92 -21.15 48.00
CA ARG A 704 45.15 -19.71 48.20
C ARG A 704 44.65 -19.25 49.56
N ARG A 705 43.45 -19.68 49.96
CA ARG A 705 42.83 -19.32 51.26
C ARG A 705 43.63 -19.87 52.43
N ILE A 706 44.06 -21.13 52.41
CA ILE A 706 44.86 -21.69 53.52
C ILE A 706 46.20 -20.96 53.64
N ALA A 707 46.86 -20.61 52.53
CA ALA A 707 48.10 -19.84 52.57
C ALA A 707 47.89 -18.44 53.17
N GLN A 708 46.78 -17.77 52.88
CA GLN A 708 46.42 -16.47 53.46
C GLN A 708 46.14 -16.58 54.96
N VAL A 709 45.30 -17.54 55.35
CA VAL A 709 44.95 -17.84 56.75
C VAL A 709 46.19 -18.19 57.56
N GLU A 710 47.13 -18.97 57.00
CA GLU A 710 48.40 -19.28 57.66
C GLU A 710 49.31 -18.06 57.85
N ARG A 711 49.36 -17.14 56.88
CA ARG A 711 50.12 -15.89 57.00
C ARG A 711 49.54 -15.01 58.11
N GLN A 712 48.23 -14.84 58.13
CA GLN A 712 47.55 -14.08 59.20
C GLN A 712 47.75 -14.75 60.56
N TYR A 713 47.62 -16.07 60.63
CA TYR A 713 47.88 -16.84 61.85
C TYR A 713 49.28 -16.57 62.38
N LYS A 714 50.33 -16.60 61.54
CA LYS A 714 51.70 -16.29 61.96
C LYS A 714 51.86 -14.88 62.54
N GLN A 715 51.10 -13.90 62.05
CA GLN A 715 51.11 -12.53 62.57
C GLN A 715 50.38 -12.43 63.92
N VAL A 716 49.17 -12.97 64.02
CA VAL A 716 48.33 -12.92 65.24
C VAL A 716 48.92 -13.78 66.35
N ALA A 717 49.42 -14.97 66.03
CA ALA A 717 50.00 -15.90 67.00
C ALA A 717 51.26 -15.35 67.70
N ARG A 718 51.99 -14.38 67.12
CA ARG A 718 53.11 -13.74 67.83
C ARG A 718 52.65 -12.96 69.07
N LYS A 719 51.43 -12.41 69.01
CA LYS A 719 50.86 -11.55 70.06
C LYS A 719 49.74 -12.22 70.88
N ALA A 720 49.13 -13.27 70.36
CA ALA A 720 48.01 -13.97 70.98
C ALA A 720 48.40 -14.99 72.08
N GLY A 721 47.46 -15.26 72.99
CA GLY A 721 47.61 -16.20 74.11
C GLY A 721 47.71 -17.68 73.70
N ARG A 722 48.11 -18.54 74.65
CA ARG A 722 48.30 -19.99 74.42
C ARG A 722 47.04 -20.73 73.95
N SER A 723 45.85 -20.30 74.38
CA SER A 723 44.57 -20.91 74.01
C SER A 723 44.31 -20.79 72.49
N PHE A 724 44.42 -19.58 71.93
CA PHE A 724 44.28 -19.31 70.50
C PHE A 724 45.23 -20.18 69.64
N LYS A 725 46.50 -20.28 70.05
CA LYS A 725 47.49 -21.10 69.33
C LYS A 725 47.10 -22.57 69.25
N LYS A 726 46.50 -23.12 70.31
CA LYS A 726 46.07 -24.52 70.35
C LYS A 726 44.86 -24.74 69.44
N THR A 727 43.85 -23.88 69.53
CA THR A 727 42.60 -24.01 68.77
C THR A 727 42.83 -23.81 67.28
N SER A 728 43.50 -22.74 66.87
CA SER A 728 43.80 -22.47 65.45
C SER A 728 44.70 -23.54 64.82
N LYS A 729 45.65 -24.11 65.58
CA LYS A 729 46.47 -25.23 65.08
C LYS A 729 45.65 -26.50 64.85
N SER A 730 44.68 -26.78 65.73
CA SER A 730 43.75 -27.91 65.56
C SER A 730 42.85 -27.73 64.34
N TYR A 731 42.34 -26.51 64.12
CA TYR A 731 41.51 -26.23 62.94
C TYR A 731 42.31 -26.31 61.64
N LEU A 732 43.53 -25.74 61.60
CA LEU A 732 44.41 -25.86 60.43
C LEU A 732 44.82 -27.31 60.15
N ALA A 733 44.98 -28.15 61.18
CA ALA A 733 45.20 -29.58 60.99
C ALA A 733 43.99 -30.26 60.33
N ARG A 734 42.79 -30.00 60.84
CA ARG A 734 41.54 -30.53 60.27
C ARG A 734 41.31 -30.07 58.83
N VAL A 735 41.57 -28.81 58.51
CA VAL A 735 41.48 -28.31 57.13
C VAL A 735 42.50 -29.01 56.23
N ARG A 736 43.73 -29.26 56.69
CA ARG A 736 44.70 -30.03 55.90
C ARG A 736 44.24 -31.47 55.67
N ASP A 737 43.59 -32.09 56.66
CA ASP A 737 43.00 -33.42 56.50
C ASP A 737 41.88 -33.36 55.44
N MET A 738 40.96 -32.39 55.49
CA MET A 738 39.91 -32.20 54.47
C MET A 738 40.47 -31.97 53.07
N LEU A 739 41.52 -31.14 52.93
CA LEU A 739 42.20 -30.93 51.65
C LEU A 739 42.88 -32.22 51.14
N SER A 740 43.43 -33.04 52.03
CA SER A 740 44.02 -34.33 51.68
C SER A 740 42.99 -35.40 51.32
N GLU A 741 41.75 -35.23 51.77
CA GLU A 741 40.60 -36.06 51.43
C GLU A 741 39.84 -35.55 50.17
N GLY A 742 40.23 -34.40 49.62
CA GLY A 742 39.60 -33.80 48.45
C GLY A 742 38.30 -33.05 48.73
N LEU A 743 37.99 -32.77 50.00
CA LEU A 743 36.82 -32.00 50.41
C LEU A 743 37.10 -30.49 50.32
N TYR A 744 37.37 -30.00 49.10
CA TYR A 744 37.83 -28.62 48.88
C TYR A 744 36.79 -27.57 49.29
N THR A 745 35.51 -27.84 49.03
CA THR A 745 34.40 -26.96 49.39
C THR A 745 34.24 -26.79 50.89
N GLU A 746 34.27 -27.91 51.62
CA GLU A 746 34.19 -27.96 53.08
C GLU A 746 35.43 -27.30 53.70
N ALA A 747 36.60 -27.53 53.13
CA ALA A 747 37.85 -26.87 53.54
C ALA A 747 37.78 -25.35 53.35
N ILE A 748 37.23 -24.86 52.23
CA ILE A 748 37.03 -23.42 51.98
C ILE A 748 36.11 -22.81 53.05
N TYR A 749 35.01 -23.50 53.39
CA TYR A 749 34.05 -23.03 54.37
C TYR A 749 34.67 -22.95 55.78
N GLU A 750 35.40 -23.98 56.20
CA GLU A 750 36.13 -24.00 57.48
C GLU A 750 37.23 -22.93 57.52
N LEU A 751 37.97 -22.72 56.43
CA LEU A 751 38.97 -21.65 56.33
C LEU A 751 38.36 -20.26 56.53
N GLN A 752 37.15 -20.05 56.03
CA GLN A 752 36.44 -18.78 56.21
C GLN A 752 36.05 -18.54 57.68
N GLN A 753 35.57 -19.57 58.36
CA GLN A 753 35.28 -19.47 59.81
C GLN A 753 36.55 -19.17 60.62
N ILE A 754 37.69 -19.74 60.23
CA ILE A 754 38.98 -19.47 60.87
C ILE A 754 39.44 -18.03 60.60
N ASP A 755 39.33 -17.53 59.37
CA ASP A 755 39.66 -16.13 59.02
C ASP A 755 38.84 -15.15 59.87
N ASP A 756 37.52 -15.38 59.97
CA ASP A 756 36.62 -14.56 60.78
C ASP A 756 36.98 -14.59 62.28
N TYR A 757 37.29 -15.77 62.81
CA TYR A 757 37.76 -15.90 64.19
C TYR A 757 39.08 -15.17 64.42
N MET A 758 40.03 -15.27 63.48
CA MET A 758 41.32 -14.58 63.59
C MET A 758 41.19 -13.06 63.51
N ARG A 759 40.30 -12.53 62.67
CA ARG A 759 40.01 -11.09 62.61
C ARG A 759 39.45 -10.57 63.94
N ARG A 760 38.56 -11.33 64.59
CA ARG A 760 38.05 -10.98 65.93
C ARG A 760 39.18 -10.92 66.96
N VAL A 761 40.02 -11.95 67.03
CA VAL A 761 41.15 -11.98 67.97
C VAL A 761 42.19 -10.89 67.66
N ALA A 762 42.46 -10.60 66.39
CA ALA A 762 43.35 -9.51 66.00
C ALA A 762 42.80 -8.14 66.42
N SER A 763 41.49 -7.91 66.24
CA SER A 763 40.80 -6.71 66.71
C SER A 763 40.88 -6.58 68.23
N ASP A 764 40.67 -7.65 68.98
CA ASP A 764 40.76 -7.63 70.45
C ASP A 764 42.18 -7.28 70.93
N ILE A 765 43.21 -7.81 70.27
CA ILE A 765 44.62 -7.48 70.55
C ILE A 765 44.90 -6.01 70.22
N GLN A 766 44.41 -5.50 69.09
CA GLN A 766 44.57 -4.08 68.72
C GLN A 766 43.84 -3.16 69.71
N GLN A 767 42.63 -3.53 70.16
CA GLN A 767 41.91 -2.77 71.17
C GLN A 767 42.68 -2.75 72.50
N GLN A 768 43.28 -3.87 72.92
CA GLN A 768 44.14 -3.92 74.10
C GLN A 768 45.41 -3.06 73.92
N GLU A 769 46.06 -3.09 72.76
CA GLU A 769 47.21 -2.23 72.46
C GLU A 769 46.82 -0.74 72.48
N ILE A 770 45.66 -0.37 71.95
CA ILE A 770 45.14 1.01 72.00
C ILE A 770 44.86 1.42 73.45
N ILE A 771 44.25 0.56 74.26
CA ILE A 771 44.00 0.83 75.68
C ILE A 771 45.32 0.97 76.46
N GLU A 772 46.33 0.13 76.18
CA GLU A 772 47.66 0.25 76.77
C GLU A 772 48.41 1.51 76.30
N GLN A 773 48.31 1.87 75.02
CA GLN A 773 48.87 3.11 74.50
C GLN A 773 48.19 4.34 75.10
N GLN A 774 46.86 4.31 75.27
CA GLN A 774 46.13 5.36 75.98
C GLN A 774 46.57 5.45 77.45
N ARG A 775 46.81 4.32 78.13
CA ARG A 775 47.40 4.31 79.48
C ARG A 775 48.81 4.89 79.51
N ARG A 776 49.67 4.56 78.55
CA ARG A 776 51.04 5.09 78.46
C ARG A 776 51.06 6.59 78.12
N ALA A 777 50.22 7.04 77.19
CA ALA A 777 50.03 8.44 76.85
C ALA A 777 49.40 9.25 78.01
N ALA A 778 48.49 8.65 78.78
CA ALA A 778 47.96 9.25 80.01
C ALA A 778 49.06 9.39 81.08
N ILE A 779 49.96 8.41 81.22
CA ILE A 779 51.11 8.50 82.12
C ILE A 779 52.12 9.56 81.64
N GLU A 780 52.36 9.69 80.34
CA GLU A 780 53.23 10.73 79.78
C GLU A 780 52.64 12.14 79.88
N THR A 781 51.33 12.31 79.69
CA THR A 781 50.65 13.59 79.94
C THR A 781 50.66 13.97 81.42
N GLN A 782 50.54 13.00 82.33
CA GLN A 782 50.74 13.25 83.78
C GLN A 782 52.18 13.64 84.12
N ARG A 783 53.18 12.96 83.52
CA ARG A 783 54.61 13.29 83.74
C ARG A 783 55.00 14.64 83.16
N THR A 784 54.51 15.00 81.98
CA THR A 784 54.75 16.31 81.35
C THR A 784 53.99 17.44 82.06
N ALA A 785 52.77 17.22 82.54
CA ALA A 785 52.05 18.19 83.37
C ALA A 785 52.75 18.45 84.72
N VAL A 786 53.30 17.42 85.36
CA VAL A 786 54.10 17.56 86.60
C VAL A 786 55.46 18.20 86.34
N ALA A 787 56.08 17.96 85.18
CA ALA A 787 57.34 18.62 84.77
C ALA A 787 57.14 20.09 84.37
N MET A 788 56.07 20.45 83.66
CA MET A 788 55.74 21.84 83.32
C MET A 788 55.37 22.66 84.57
N LYS A 789 54.71 22.06 85.57
CA LYS A 789 54.42 22.72 86.86
C LYS A 789 55.69 22.99 87.67
N ARG A 790 56.73 22.15 87.55
CA ARG A 790 58.06 22.37 88.15
C ARG A 790 58.97 23.31 87.33
N ALA A 791 58.78 23.40 86.02
CA ALA A 791 59.52 24.32 85.14
C ALA A 791 58.99 25.77 85.19
N ALA A 792 57.68 25.97 85.43
CA ALA A 792 57.09 27.31 85.60
C ALA A 792 57.47 28.00 86.92
N ASP A 793 57.77 27.23 87.98
CA ASP A 793 58.20 27.76 89.29
C ASP A 793 59.71 28.10 89.36
N GLN A 794 60.53 27.70 88.38
CA GLN A 794 61.99 27.94 88.36
C GLN A 794 62.46 29.00 87.33
N ILE A 795 61.56 29.53 86.48
CA ILE A 795 61.90 30.53 85.44
C ILE A 795 61.73 32.00 85.94
N SER A 796 61.32 32.21 87.20
CA SER A 796 61.18 33.55 87.82
C SER A 796 62.41 34.07 88.59
N LYS A 797 63.56 33.35 88.57
CA LYS A 797 64.81 33.82 89.18
C LYS A 797 66.01 33.51 88.29
N SER A 798 66.76 34.57 87.96
CA SER A 798 68.05 34.63 87.23
C SER A 798 67.99 34.19 85.76
N SER A 799 67.99 35.08 84.76
CA SER A 799 68.97 36.10 84.34
C SER A 799 70.31 35.55 83.82
N ARG A 800 70.59 36.00 82.58
CA ARG A 800 71.89 36.33 81.97
C ARG A 800 72.66 35.25 81.22
N SER A 801 73.00 35.67 79.99
CA SER A 801 74.13 35.27 79.12
C SER A 801 74.21 33.79 78.78
N GLY A 802 74.09 33.36 77.53
CA GLY A 802 74.67 33.95 76.33
C GLY A 802 75.83 33.06 75.89
N ILE A 803 75.94 32.84 74.57
CA ILE A 803 77.17 32.38 73.88
C ILE A 803 77.43 30.87 74.17
N SER A 804 77.70 29.95 73.24
CA SER A 804 78.28 29.96 71.90
C SER A 804 78.16 28.55 71.30
N SER A 805 78.15 28.51 69.97
CA SER A 805 78.89 27.58 69.08
C SER A 805 78.93 26.08 69.36
N SER A 806 78.59 25.31 68.33
CA SER A 806 79.46 24.35 67.60
C SER A 806 78.61 23.16 67.17
N PHE A 807 78.19 23.08 65.90
CA PHE A 807 78.98 22.72 64.71
C PHE A 807 79.29 21.21 64.62
N SER A 808 79.28 20.73 63.39
CA SER A 808 79.54 19.36 62.87
C SER A 808 78.34 18.38 62.94
N GLN A 809 77.56 18.11 61.88
CA GLN A 809 77.77 18.02 60.43
C GLN A 809 78.40 16.70 59.96
N SER A 810 77.94 16.28 58.78
CA SER A 810 78.37 15.14 57.93
C SER A 810 77.56 13.86 58.20
N ASN A 811 77.10 13.07 57.22
CA ASN A 811 77.28 12.91 55.78
C ASN A 811 76.22 11.84 55.36
N ARG A 812 75.72 11.63 54.13
CA ARG A 812 76.13 11.94 52.76
C ARG A 812 75.01 11.49 51.80
N SER A 813 74.82 12.26 50.71
CA SER A 813 74.53 11.88 49.29
C SER A 813 73.47 10.82 48.96
N SER A 814 72.57 10.97 47.97
CA SER A 814 72.72 11.57 46.63
C SER A 814 71.35 11.80 45.92
N ASN A 815 71.14 13.04 45.46
CA ASN A 815 70.78 13.54 44.11
C ASN A 815 70.56 12.54 42.91
N PRO A 816 70.03 12.99 41.73
CA PRO A 816 68.78 13.75 41.43
C PRO A 816 68.16 13.33 40.03
N SER A 817 67.41 14.23 39.37
CA SER A 817 67.08 14.34 37.91
C SER A 817 65.81 13.61 37.40
N HIS A 818 64.76 14.34 36.96
CA HIS A 818 64.45 14.87 35.59
C HIS A 818 64.06 13.75 34.59
N SER A 819 63.01 13.80 33.76
CA SER A 819 62.53 14.86 32.84
C SER A 819 61.22 14.46 32.12
N GLY A 820 60.49 15.46 31.58
CA GLY A 820 59.57 15.41 30.42
C GLY A 820 58.10 15.16 30.76
N VAL A 821 57.12 16.07 30.68
CA VAL A 821 56.74 17.15 29.73
C VAL A 821 56.31 16.64 28.34
N SER A 822 54.98 16.64 28.17
CA SER A 822 54.00 16.87 27.08
C SER A 822 54.48 17.46 25.72
N PRO A 823 53.62 17.85 24.74
CA PRO A 823 52.14 17.78 24.58
C PRO A 823 51.65 17.48 23.12
N ASP A 824 50.34 17.68 22.91
CA ASP A 824 49.66 18.10 21.65
C ASP A 824 49.39 17.07 20.55
N SER A 825 48.39 17.21 19.67
CA SER A 825 47.02 17.75 19.61
C SER A 825 46.63 17.73 18.11
N SER A 826 45.37 18.11 17.78
CA SER A 826 44.77 18.29 16.43
C SER A 826 44.06 17.05 15.86
N SER A 827 42.71 17.00 15.83
CA SER A 827 41.71 17.72 14.99
C SER A 827 41.38 16.92 13.72
N SER A 828 40.13 16.54 13.45
CA SER A 828 39.06 17.38 12.88
C SER A 828 37.66 16.87 13.33
N LYS A 829 36.79 17.64 13.98
CA LYS A 829 35.81 18.62 13.46
C LYS A 829 35.16 18.27 12.11
N GLY A 830 33.84 18.09 12.15
CA GLY A 830 32.99 17.83 11.00
C GLY A 830 32.52 19.08 10.25
N SER A 831 31.56 18.86 9.35
CA SER A 831 30.70 19.90 8.80
C SER A 831 29.41 19.29 8.29
N SER A 832 28.31 19.84 8.80
CA SER A 832 27.03 19.91 8.13
C SER A 832 27.13 20.62 6.77
N THR A 833 26.36 20.15 5.80
CA THR A 833 25.79 21.00 4.75
C THR A 833 24.30 20.73 4.69
N GLY A 834 23.51 21.67 5.19
CA GLY A 834 22.10 21.77 4.84
C GLY A 834 21.96 22.46 3.50
N LYS A 835 21.02 21.99 2.67
CA LYS A 835 20.14 22.84 1.88
C LYS A 835 18.73 22.25 1.87
N SER A 836 17.80 23.16 2.10
CA SER A 836 16.36 23.05 2.24
C SER A 836 15.63 22.93 0.91
N SER A 837 14.51 22.20 0.90
CA SER A 837 13.19 22.73 0.45
C SER A 837 12.08 21.68 0.58
N TRP A 838 11.02 22.03 1.36
CA TRP A 838 9.58 21.69 1.22
C TRP A 838 9.23 20.18 1.26
N SER A 839 8.23 19.66 1.95
CA SER A 839 6.89 20.12 2.33
C SER A 839 6.38 19.25 3.50
N GLY A 840 5.26 19.65 4.13
CA GLY A 840 4.70 19.01 5.32
C GLY A 840 4.44 17.51 5.16
N ASN A 841 4.95 16.74 6.12
CA ASN A 841 4.79 15.29 6.19
C ASN A 841 3.47 14.95 6.88
N SER A 842 2.43 14.70 6.09
CA SER A 842 1.34 13.83 6.51
C SER A 842 1.85 12.38 6.45
N ASN A 843 1.87 11.71 7.60
CA ASN A 843 2.14 10.28 7.71
C ASN A 843 1.16 9.46 6.84
N SER A 844 1.55 9.08 5.62
CA SER A 844 0.91 8.00 4.87
C SER A 844 1.98 7.12 4.22
N ASN A 845 2.13 5.89 4.72
CA ASN A 845 2.99 4.84 4.15
C ASN A 845 2.40 4.23 2.86
N ASN A 846 1.70 5.03 2.04
CA ASN A 846 0.99 4.53 0.89
C ASN A 846 1.89 4.51 -0.36
N SER A 847 1.89 3.37 -1.05
CA SER A 847 2.41 3.26 -2.40
C SER A 847 1.46 3.99 -3.36
N SER A 848 2.00 4.93 -4.15
CA SER A 848 1.23 5.71 -5.12
C SER A 848 1.99 5.89 -6.43
N GLY A 849 1.25 5.95 -7.52
CA GLY A 849 1.78 6.25 -8.85
C GLY A 849 0.65 6.60 -9.81
N GLY A 850 0.93 7.55 -10.70
CA GLY A 850 -0.08 8.13 -11.58
C GLY A 850 0.42 8.34 -13.00
N SER A 851 -0.52 8.38 -13.94
CA SER A 851 -0.26 8.61 -15.36
C SER A 851 -1.29 9.57 -15.96
N LYS A 852 -0.97 10.11 -17.13
CA LYS A 852 -1.85 10.99 -17.90
C LYS A 852 -2.16 10.37 -19.26
N TRP A 853 -3.37 10.58 -19.78
CA TRP A 853 -3.78 10.04 -21.08
C TRP A 853 -4.08 11.10 -22.15
#